data_AF-A0AAF5DG83-F1
#
_entry.id   AF-A0AAF5DG83-F1
#
_cell.length_a   1.000
_cell.length_b   1.000
_cell.length_c   1.000
_cell.angle_alpha   90.00
_cell.angle_beta   90.00
_cell.angle_gamma   90.00
#
_symmetry.space_group_name_H-M   'P 1'
#
loop_
_entity.id
_entity.type
_entity.pdbx_description
1 polymer ?
#
loop_
_entity_poly.entity_id
_entity_poly.type
_entity_poly.pdbx_seq_one_letter_code
_entity_poly.pdbx_strand_id
1 'polypeptide(L)'
;MSYQLSKDTLKVSAKLFALNRQRLVAELKKVVGGEKKVVLLQGGIEKNRYNTDAADLPFRQESFFFWTFGVHESDCYGAIDVDSGRTMLIPPKLHPDYIIWEGKIHPESWFKEKYEVDEVHFHENGNIEKYLEKWNSKKLLLLTGVNSDSDDTLPPANFIGKKKFDICEKILYPIMSELRVFKTDMELEVMRYAAKIACDAHKDVMKNIKPGWYEYQGESLFRHHSYFHGGCRHLAYTCIAASGENGSILHYGHVNAPNSRQINDGDMCLFDMGPEYNCYSSDVTSSFPVNGKFTEKQKGIYNAVLAANKAVFENAKPGVSYVDMHLLAERVTLQHLKEIGLVQGNIDEMMEARLGAVFQPHGLGHFLGLDVHDCGGYLGDAKPRSTLPGLKSLRCTRTLQERMVITIEPGCYFIDSLLDKALSDPSQAKFLNKDLLKEYRGFGGVRIEDDVVIWKDGNENMSILPRTSGRLGGKDDTTLRLEAMTNIIVYGMVYFIDNNLVSSFNDTHDDEIKVVCSYINMEIVDILWLPYPINIFINKTSFNKTDINRQWKMLSKKISNSPVTEYNKLYGKVLHIKNYNKEEWNDFILNSNYINLLNLTIKLIKEYNGNKKLFNEYFEKLLQEWYFSGRLNFVLAVGNQKNLKKLKENLKIKIINDSTTTPVTTLETLQPTNFSEVLYEAQNEEDESKLFGNVRIGGILVLMVCIFGLISLCILNEYQYRKAKKKIILLRSDQEKNVRN
;
A
#
# COMPACT_ATOMS: atom_id res chain seq x y z
N MET A 1 -1.17 26.23 1.29
CA MET A 1 -2.33 25.45 0.76
C MET A 1 -1.99 23.96 0.77
N SER A 2 -2.90 23.04 0.45
CA SER A 2 -2.59 21.61 0.33
C SER A 2 -2.89 21.11 -1.08
N TYR A 3 -2.06 20.22 -1.61
CA TYR A 3 -2.34 19.51 -2.85
C TYR A 3 -3.44 18.46 -2.61
N GLN A 4 -4.52 18.54 -3.37
CA GLN A 4 -5.61 17.58 -3.37
C GLN A 4 -6.39 17.74 -4.69
N LEU A 5 -6.69 16.65 -5.39
CA LEU A 5 -7.35 16.70 -6.71
C LEU A 5 -8.87 16.51 -6.63
N SER A 6 -9.35 15.74 -5.64
CA SER A 6 -10.75 15.59 -5.32
C SER A 6 -10.94 15.33 -3.81
N LYS A 7 -12.17 15.38 -3.33
CA LYS A 7 -12.52 15.06 -1.93
C LYS A 7 -12.05 13.65 -1.49
N ASP A 8 -11.89 12.73 -2.43
CA ASP A 8 -11.55 11.33 -2.19
C ASP A 8 -10.03 11.06 -2.35
N THR A 9 -9.29 11.98 -2.99
CA THR A 9 -7.83 11.87 -3.11
C THR A 9 -7.10 12.35 -1.85
N LEU A 10 -5.91 11.80 -1.59
CA LEU A 10 -5.09 12.18 -0.44
C LEU A 10 -4.73 13.67 -0.46
N LYS A 11 -4.93 14.33 0.67
CA LYS A 11 -4.51 15.72 0.88
C LYS A 11 -3.05 15.78 1.33
N VAL A 12 -2.17 16.34 0.49
CA VAL A 12 -0.74 16.50 0.80
C VAL A 12 -0.44 17.95 1.21
N SER A 13 0.09 18.12 2.42
CA SER A 13 0.41 19.44 2.98
C SER A 13 1.75 19.98 2.48
N ALA A 14 1.84 21.29 2.21
CA ALA A 14 3.11 21.96 1.90
C ALA A 14 4.17 21.81 3.01
N LYS A 15 3.73 21.51 4.24
CA LYS A 15 4.60 21.20 5.39
C LYS A 15 5.56 20.03 5.16
N LEU A 16 5.20 19.08 4.28
CA LEU A 16 6.10 17.99 3.88
C LEU A 16 7.40 18.57 3.32
N PHE A 17 7.28 19.47 2.34
CA PHE A 17 8.42 20.09 1.68
C PHE A 17 9.16 21.07 2.61
N ALA A 18 8.43 21.78 3.47
CA ALA A 18 9.06 22.62 4.50
C ALA A 18 9.95 21.80 5.45
N LEU A 19 9.50 20.61 5.88
CA LEU A 19 10.30 19.68 6.68
C LEU A 19 11.54 19.19 5.90
N ASN A 20 11.40 18.87 4.63
CA ASN A 20 12.53 18.47 3.78
C ASN A 20 13.59 19.58 3.67
N ARG A 21 13.18 20.85 3.49
CA ARG A 21 14.10 21.99 3.52
C ARG A 21 14.81 22.14 4.86
N GLN A 22 14.09 21.96 5.97
CA GLN A 22 14.69 22.01 7.30
C GLN A 22 15.73 20.90 7.51
N ARG A 23 15.44 19.67 7.06
CA ARG A 23 16.39 18.55 7.08
C ARG A 23 17.64 18.85 6.24
N LEU A 24 17.45 19.39 5.04
CA LEU A 24 18.54 19.79 4.14
C LEU A 24 19.44 20.86 4.78
N VAL A 25 18.84 21.91 5.33
CA VAL A 25 19.57 22.97 6.04
C VAL A 25 20.35 22.40 7.23
N ALA A 26 19.74 21.50 8.01
CA ALA A 26 20.39 20.87 9.15
C ALA A 26 21.61 20.04 8.76
N GLU A 27 21.55 19.25 7.68
CA GLU A 27 22.71 18.49 7.19
C GLU A 27 23.78 19.39 6.57
N LEU A 28 23.38 20.39 5.78
CA LEU A 28 24.32 21.34 5.19
C LEU A 28 25.13 22.07 6.28
N LYS A 29 24.49 22.54 7.35
CA LYS A 29 25.18 23.22 8.47
C LYS A 29 26.28 22.37 9.13
N LYS A 30 26.24 21.04 9.01
CA LYS A 30 27.30 20.15 9.55
C LYS A 30 28.54 20.11 8.66
N VAL A 31 28.37 20.29 7.35
CA VAL A 31 29.46 20.15 6.37
C VAL A 31 29.98 21.48 5.83
N VAL A 32 29.16 22.53 5.87
CA VAL A 32 29.55 23.85 5.41
C VAL A 32 29.65 24.84 6.57
N GLY A 33 30.88 25.30 6.85
CA GLY A 33 31.16 26.41 7.78
C GLY A 33 31.62 27.69 7.07
N GLY A 34 31.61 28.82 7.76
CA GLY A 34 32.18 30.08 7.27
C GLY A 34 31.16 30.99 6.56
N GLU A 35 31.56 31.58 5.43
CA GLU A 35 30.76 32.58 4.69
C GLU A 35 29.36 32.08 4.30
N LYS A 36 28.43 33.02 4.12
CA LYS A 36 27.04 32.75 3.73
C LYS A 36 26.94 31.98 2.42
N LYS A 37 26.20 30.88 2.43
CA LYS A 37 25.98 29.99 1.27
C LYS A 37 24.51 29.88 0.96
N VAL A 38 24.20 29.78 -0.34
CA VAL A 38 22.84 29.61 -0.83
C VAL A 38 22.76 28.37 -1.70
N VAL A 39 21.84 27.47 -1.39
CA VAL A 39 21.44 26.41 -2.31
C VAL A 39 20.61 27.04 -3.42
N LEU A 40 20.90 26.71 -4.68
CA LEU A 40 20.08 27.09 -5.82
C LEU A 40 19.73 25.85 -6.65
N LEU A 41 18.44 25.60 -6.81
CA LEU A 41 17.87 24.55 -7.64
C LEU A 41 17.09 25.17 -8.81
N GLN A 42 17.10 24.49 -9.95
CA GLN A 42 16.30 24.82 -11.12
C GLN A 42 15.27 23.71 -11.32
N GLY A 43 14.00 24.08 -11.44
CA GLY A 43 12.92 23.16 -11.78
C GLY A 43 12.98 22.71 -13.23
N GLY A 44 12.19 21.68 -13.52
CA GLY A 44 11.93 21.18 -14.86
C GLY A 44 11.28 22.24 -15.74
N ILE A 45 11.52 22.08 -17.04
CA ILE A 45 11.03 22.94 -18.11
C ILE A 45 10.03 22.11 -18.92
N GLU A 46 8.93 22.73 -19.37
CA GLU A 46 7.99 22.07 -20.27
C GLU A 46 8.64 21.78 -21.63
N LYS A 47 8.39 20.59 -22.17
CA LYS A 47 8.99 20.13 -23.43
C LYS A 47 7.90 19.82 -24.45
N ASN A 48 8.08 20.36 -25.65
CA ASN A 48 7.24 20.02 -26.79
C ASN A 48 7.73 18.74 -27.47
N ARG A 49 6.85 18.10 -28.24
CA ARG A 49 7.23 17.00 -29.14
C ARG A 49 8.13 17.54 -30.23
N TYR A 50 9.43 17.32 -30.09
CA TYR A 50 10.43 17.77 -31.04
C TYR A 50 10.28 19.27 -31.35
N ASN A 51 10.03 19.62 -32.61
CA ASN A 51 9.85 21.00 -33.09
C ASN A 51 8.38 21.42 -33.26
N THR A 52 7.44 20.68 -32.68
CA THR A 52 6.01 21.04 -32.68
C THR A 52 5.67 22.00 -31.53
N ASP A 53 4.43 22.47 -31.49
CA ASP A 53 3.84 23.30 -30.43
C ASP A 53 3.06 22.49 -29.38
N ALA A 54 2.97 21.16 -29.54
CA ALA A 54 2.27 20.30 -28.60
C ALA A 54 3.22 19.76 -27.53
N ALA A 55 2.81 19.86 -26.26
CA ALA A 55 3.52 19.24 -25.14
C ALA A 55 3.69 17.72 -25.38
N ASP A 56 4.88 17.19 -25.11
CA ASP A 56 5.17 15.77 -25.34
C ASP A 56 4.39 14.86 -24.41
N LEU A 57 4.44 15.18 -23.12
CA LEU A 57 3.72 14.54 -22.04
C LEU A 57 3.25 15.63 -21.09
N PRO A 58 2.21 15.38 -20.27
CA PRO A 58 1.86 16.29 -19.18
C PRO A 58 3.10 16.55 -18.30
N PHE A 59 3.40 17.83 -18.04
CA PHE A 59 4.57 18.23 -17.26
C PHE A 59 4.66 17.49 -15.91
N ARG A 60 5.85 16.97 -15.59
CA ARG A 60 6.21 16.32 -14.34
C ARG A 60 7.50 16.99 -13.85
N GLN A 61 7.50 17.47 -12.61
CA GLN A 61 8.61 18.24 -12.05
C GLN A 61 9.90 17.41 -11.92
N GLU A 62 11.07 18.07 -11.90
CA GLU A 62 12.35 17.46 -11.54
C GLU A 62 12.34 17.04 -10.05
N SER A 63 12.75 15.81 -9.74
CA SER A 63 12.54 15.16 -8.44
C SER A 63 13.22 15.87 -7.27
N PHE A 64 14.44 16.37 -7.40
CA PHE A 64 15.12 17.08 -6.32
C PHE A 64 14.51 18.46 -6.05
N PHE A 65 14.12 19.19 -7.11
CA PHE A 65 13.37 20.44 -7.00
C PHE A 65 12.01 20.20 -6.33
N PHE A 66 11.29 19.17 -6.78
CA PHE A 66 10.00 18.78 -6.21
C PHE A 66 10.11 18.38 -4.74
N TRP A 67 11.09 17.53 -4.39
CA TRP A 67 11.35 17.12 -3.00
C TRP A 67 11.55 18.32 -2.06
N THR A 68 12.15 19.38 -2.58
CA THR A 68 12.53 20.59 -1.83
C THR A 68 11.37 21.58 -1.71
N PHE A 69 10.62 21.82 -2.78
CA PHE A 69 9.63 22.90 -2.84
C PHE A 69 8.18 22.45 -3.06
N GLY A 70 7.96 21.24 -3.57
CA GLY A 70 6.63 20.71 -3.87
C GLY A 70 5.91 21.42 -5.01
N VAL A 71 6.66 22.11 -5.87
CA VAL A 71 6.15 23.02 -6.90
C VAL A 71 5.75 22.26 -8.16
N HIS A 72 4.52 22.49 -8.62
CA HIS A 72 3.96 21.85 -9.82
C HIS A 72 4.17 22.65 -11.10
N GLU A 73 4.42 23.96 -11.02
CA GLU A 73 4.66 24.80 -12.20
C GLU A 73 6.08 24.58 -12.76
N SER A 74 6.22 24.70 -14.09
CA SER A 74 7.51 24.60 -14.78
C SER A 74 8.33 25.89 -14.65
N ASP A 75 9.59 25.81 -15.11
CA ASP A 75 10.49 26.97 -15.30
C ASP A 75 10.80 27.77 -14.04
N CYS A 76 10.55 27.20 -12.85
CA CYS A 76 10.82 27.85 -11.59
C CYS A 76 12.28 27.66 -11.15
N TYR A 77 12.81 28.62 -10.37
CA TYR A 77 14.01 28.41 -9.54
C TYR A 77 13.63 28.44 -8.07
N GLY A 78 14.48 27.86 -7.23
CA GLY A 78 14.27 27.81 -5.79
C GLY A 78 15.59 27.95 -5.07
N ALA A 79 15.63 28.83 -4.07
CA ALA A 79 16.82 29.11 -3.29
C ALA A 79 16.60 28.92 -1.79
N ILE A 80 17.65 28.47 -1.09
CA ILE A 80 17.64 28.32 0.37
C ILE A 80 18.91 28.94 0.94
N ASP A 81 18.76 29.90 1.84
CA ASP A 81 19.84 30.42 2.66
C ASP A 81 20.20 29.39 3.72
N VAL A 82 21.40 28.82 3.64
CA VAL A 82 21.84 27.73 4.51
C VAL A 82 21.93 28.17 5.97
N ASP A 83 22.22 29.44 6.25
CA ASP A 83 22.41 29.92 7.62
C ASP A 83 21.08 30.13 8.33
N SER A 84 20.15 30.81 7.66
CA SER A 84 18.84 31.16 8.23
C SER A 84 17.76 30.11 7.98
N GLY A 85 17.95 29.23 6.99
CA GLY A 85 16.91 28.33 6.48
C GLY A 85 15.83 29.06 5.67
N ARG A 86 16.02 30.36 5.37
CA ARG A 86 15.08 31.18 4.61
C ARG A 86 15.02 30.72 3.15
N THR A 87 13.84 30.78 2.57
CA THR A 87 13.53 30.22 1.27
C THR A 87 12.99 31.26 0.30
N MET A 88 13.36 31.12 -0.97
CA MET A 88 12.86 31.95 -2.06
C MET A 88 12.42 31.05 -3.21
N LEU A 89 11.20 31.23 -3.70
CA LEU A 89 10.73 30.65 -4.96
C LEU A 89 10.77 31.72 -6.04
N ILE A 90 11.25 31.39 -7.22
CA ILE A 90 11.40 32.34 -8.33
C ILE A 90 10.68 31.76 -9.55
N PRO A 91 9.35 31.93 -9.66
CA PRO A 91 8.59 31.47 -10.83
C PRO A 91 8.80 32.39 -12.04
N PRO A 92 8.46 31.94 -13.27
CA PRO A 92 8.53 32.79 -14.45
C PRO A 92 7.48 33.91 -14.38
N LYS A 93 7.84 35.10 -14.88
CA LYS A 93 6.87 36.16 -15.14
C LYS A 93 6.12 35.81 -16.43
N LEU A 94 4.83 35.56 -16.30
CA LEU A 94 3.98 35.19 -17.43
C LEU A 94 3.53 36.43 -18.23
N HIS A 95 3.43 36.30 -19.56
CA HIS A 95 2.87 37.34 -20.42
C HIS A 95 1.39 37.56 -20.09
N PRO A 96 0.83 38.78 -20.17
CA PRO A 96 -0.59 39.03 -19.89
C PRO A 96 -1.56 38.12 -20.64
N ASP A 97 -1.24 37.74 -21.89
CA ASP A 97 -2.06 36.83 -22.70
C ASP A 97 -2.16 35.41 -22.12
N TYR A 98 -1.30 35.01 -21.18
CA TYR A 98 -1.39 33.72 -20.51
C TYR A 98 -2.78 33.48 -19.89
N ILE A 99 -3.46 34.55 -19.46
CA ILE A 99 -4.82 34.48 -18.93
C ILE A 99 -5.84 33.95 -19.94
N ILE A 100 -5.59 34.14 -21.25
CA ILE A 100 -6.45 33.71 -22.34
C ILE A 100 -6.23 32.24 -22.65
N TRP A 101 -4.97 31.78 -22.65
CA TRP A 101 -4.58 30.48 -23.18
C TRP A 101 -4.45 29.38 -22.12
N GLU A 102 -3.84 29.71 -20.98
CA GLU A 102 -3.36 28.72 -20.00
C GLU A 102 -4.05 28.85 -18.63
N GLY A 103 -4.56 30.04 -18.33
CA GLY A 103 -5.41 30.30 -17.16
C GLY A 103 -4.90 31.42 -16.26
N LYS A 104 -5.45 31.48 -15.05
CA LYS A 104 -5.27 32.62 -14.14
C LYS A 104 -3.79 32.90 -13.84
N ILE A 105 -3.36 34.14 -14.06
CA ILE A 105 -2.05 34.63 -13.62
C ILE A 105 -2.13 34.91 -12.11
N HIS A 106 -1.37 34.16 -11.33
CA HIS A 106 -1.33 34.28 -9.88
C HIS A 106 -0.25 35.28 -9.43
N PRO A 107 -0.51 36.12 -8.40
CA PRO A 107 0.51 37.01 -7.85
C PRO A 107 1.52 36.26 -6.97
N GLU A 108 2.65 36.90 -6.65
CA GLU A 108 3.71 36.35 -5.77
C GLU A 108 3.16 35.87 -4.41
N SER A 109 2.18 36.59 -3.84
CA SER A 109 1.53 36.22 -2.58
C SER A 109 0.81 34.87 -2.63
N TRP A 110 0.25 34.50 -3.79
CA TRP A 110 -0.42 33.22 -3.98
C TRP A 110 0.58 32.07 -3.97
N PHE A 111 1.70 32.20 -4.68
CA PHE A 111 2.78 31.20 -4.66
C PHE A 111 3.36 31.05 -3.25
N LYS A 112 3.55 32.17 -2.55
CA LYS A 112 4.06 32.20 -1.18
C LYS A 112 3.18 31.39 -0.23
N GLU A 113 1.86 31.60 -0.29
CA GLU A 113 0.88 30.88 0.53
C GLU A 113 0.71 29.42 0.08
N LYS A 114 0.74 29.15 -1.23
CA LYS A 114 0.58 27.80 -1.79
C LYS A 114 1.68 26.87 -1.29
N TYR A 115 2.95 27.31 -1.42
CA TYR A 115 4.14 26.49 -1.18
C TYR A 115 4.83 26.72 0.18
N GLU A 116 4.28 27.59 1.02
CA GLU A 116 4.81 27.91 2.36
C GLU A 116 6.32 28.28 2.31
N VAL A 117 6.67 29.19 1.40
CA VAL A 117 8.02 29.77 1.25
C VAL A 117 8.08 31.19 1.83
N ASP A 118 9.28 31.72 2.08
CA ASP A 118 9.45 33.03 2.74
C ASP A 118 9.37 34.21 1.77
N GLU A 119 9.90 34.05 0.57
CA GLU A 119 9.92 35.04 -0.50
C GLU A 119 9.51 34.44 -1.83
N VAL A 120 8.86 35.26 -2.67
CA VAL A 120 8.60 34.93 -4.07
C VAL A 120 8.98 36.14 -4.92
N HIS A 121 9.70 35.92 -6.02
CA HIS A 121 10.02 36.97 -6.99
C HIS A 121 9.90 36.43 -8.40
N PHE A 122 9.24 37.12 -9.33
CA PHE A 122 9.20 36.64 -10.72
C PHE A 122 10.54 36.86 -11.46
N HIS A 123 10.89 35.95 -12.38
CA HIS A 123 12.00 36.15 -13.32
C HIS A 123 11.55 36.26 -14.77
N GLU A 124 12.37 36.90 -15.59
CA GLU A 124 12.25 36.93 -17.04
C GLU A 124 13.50 36.25 -17.62
N ASN A 125 13.34 35.16 -18.37
CA ASN A 125 14.44 34.45 -19.05
C ASN A 125 15.64 34.07 -18.15
N GLY A 126 15.39 33.54 -16.94
CA GLY A 126 16.44 33.13 -16.00
C GLY A 126 17.25 34.30 -15.40
N ASN A 127 16.78 35.54 -15.49
CA ASN A 127 17.41 36.70 -14.84
C ASN A 127 17.09 36.74 -13.34
N ILE A 128 17.84 35.96 -12.56
CA ILE A 128 17.66 35.80 -11.11
C ILE A 128 18.82 36.36 -10.28
N GLU A 129 19.93 36.76 -10.90
CA GLU A 129 21.15 37.20 -10.22
C GLU A 129 20.89 38.30 -9.18
N LYS A 130 20.03 39.28 -9.51
CA LYS A 130 19.68 40.39 -8.63
C LYS A 130 19.02 39.96 -7.32
N TYR A 131 18.31 38.82 -7.31
CA TYR A 131 17.68 38.30 -6.11
C TYR A 131 18.68 37.55 -5.22
N LEU A 132 19.62 36.84 -5.84
CA LEU A 132 20.73 36.16 -5.16
C LEU A 132 21.72 37.19 -4.56
N GLU A 133 22.05 38.25 -5.30
CA GLU A 133 22.89 39.36 -4.82
C GLU A 133 22.28 40.04 -3.58
N LYS A 134 20.95 40.25 -3.54
CA LYS A 134 20.24 40.79 -2.36
C LYS A 134 20.40 39.92 -1.11
N TRP A 135 20.61 38.62 -1.27
CA TRP A 135 20.90 37.73 -0.16
C TRP A 135 22.37 37.77 0.29
N ASN A 136 23.22 38.60 -0.31
CA ASN A 136 24.68 38.64 -0.08
C ASN A 136 25.34 37.27 -0.26
N SER A 137 24.81 36.44 -1.16
CA SER A 137 25.37 35.13 -1.45
C SER A 137 26.62 35.27 -2.31
N LYS A 138 27.81 35.12 -1.74
CA LYS A 138 29.04 35.01 -2.54
C LYS A 138 29.22 33.59 -3.11
N LYS A 139 28.73 32.58 -2.40
CA LYS A 139 28.86 31.16 -2.75
C LYS A 139 27.51 30.50 -2.97
N LEU A 140 27.34 29.87 -4.13
CA LEU A 140 26.16 29.08 -4.50
C LEU A 140 26.49 27.58 -4.45
N LEU A 141 25.61 26.79 -3.84
CA LEU A 141 25.63 25.34 -3.91
C LEU A 141 24.66 24.90 -5.00
N LEU A 142 25.19 24.36 -6.09
CA LEU A 142 24.39 23.87 -7.21
C LEU A 142 24.30 22.35 -7.18
N LEU A 143 23.15 21.81 -7.57
CA LEU A 143 22.94 20.37 -7.65
C LEU A 143 23.55 19.83 -8.95
N THR A 144 24.55 18.97 -8.83
CA THR A 144 25.01 18.14 -9.94
C THR A 144 25.57 16.83 -9.39
N GLY A 145 25.35 15.73 -10.11
CA GLY A 145 25.76 14.40 -9.72
C GLY A 145 25.33 13.37 -10.76
N VAL A 146 25.96 12.19 -10.70
CA VAL A 146 25.68 11.08 -11.60
C VAL A 146 24.64 10.18 -10.96
N ASN A 147 23.52 9.94 -11.63
CA ASN A 147 22.54 8.94 -11.22
C ASN A 147 23.14 7.54 -11.43
N SER A 148 23.12 6.70 -10.39
CA SER A 148 23.80 5.38 -10.41
C SER A 148 23.09 4.29 -11.23
N ASP A 149 21.90 4.58 -11.75
CA ASP A 149 21.07 3.68 -12.54
C ASP A 149 21.04 4.05 -14.02
N SER A 150 21.01 5.34 -14.36
CA SER A 150 21.02 5.82 -15.75
C SER A 150 22.40 6.26 -16.25
N ASP A 151 23.38 6.45 -15.36
CA ASP A 151 24.68 7.08 -15.63
C ASP A 151 24.59 8.54 -16.14
N ASP A 152 23.38 9.14 -16.15
CA ASP A 152 23.19 10.53 -16.53
C ASP A 152 23.70 11.49 -15.46
N THR A 153 24.27 12.60 -15.90
CA THR A 153 24.67 13.69 -15.02
C THR A 153 23.54 14.72 -14.93
N LEU A 154 23.08 15.00 -13.71
CA LEU A 154 22.15 16.10 -13.44
C LEU A 154 22.84 17.44 -13.76
N PRO A 155 22.32 18.24 -14.71
CA PRO A 155 22.92 19.52 -15.04
C PRO A 155 22.70 20.51 -13.87
N PRO A 156 23.73 21.30 -13.51
CA PRO A 156 23.56 22.33 -12.49
C PRO A 156 22.63 23.44 -12.99
N ALA A 157 21.99 24.15 -12.06
CA ALA A 157 21.14 25.29 -12.40
C ALA A 157 21.87 26.28 -13.33
N ASN A 158 21.21 26.66 -14.41
CA ASN A 158 21.69 27.61 -15.41
C ASN A 158 20.88 28.91 -15.32
N PHE A 159 21.55 30.05 -15.27
CA PHE A 159 20.91 31.36 -15.12
C PHE A 159 21.83 32.50 -15.59
N ILE A 160 21.23 33.64 -15.93
CA ILE A 160 21.97 34.84 -16.32
C ILE A 160 22.71 35.38 -15.10
N GLY A 161 24.01 35.65 -15.25
CA GLY A 161 24.83 36.18 -14.15
C GLY A 161 25.61 35.16 -13.34
N LYS A 162 25.50 33.85 -13.66
CA LYS A 162 26.14 32.76 -12.91
C LYS A 162 27.63 33.01 -12.58
N LYS A 163 28.37 33.65 -13.49
CA LYS A 163 29.81 33.97 -13.34
C LYS A 163 30.15 34.94 -12.19
N LYS A 164 29.18 35.65 -11.62
CA LYS A 164 29.39 36.58 -10.50
C LYS A 164 29.52 35.88 -9.14
N PHE A 165 29.20 34.59 -9.08
CA PHE A 165 29.15 33.81 -7.85
C PHE A 165 30.26 32.76 -7.83
N ASP A 166 30.81 32.48 -6.64
CA ASP A 166 31.63 31.29 -6.41
C ASP A 166 30.71 30.06 -6.38
N ILE A 167 31.00 29.06 -7.21
CA ILE A 167 30.11 27.91 -7.45
C ILE A 167 30.68 26.66 -6.79
N CYS A 168 29.87 25.97 -5.99
CA CYS A 168 30.19 24.66 -5.45
C CYS A 168 29.19 23.62 -5.94
N GLU A 169 29.69 22.65 -6.69
CA GLU A 169 28.90 21.60 -7.37
C GLU A 169 29.06 20.21 -6.72
N LYS A 170 29.94 20.07 -5.71
CA LYS A 170 30.29 18.75 -5.14
C LYS A 170 29.52 18.37 -3.88
N ILE A 171 28.90 19.33 -3.20
CA ILE A 171 28.33 19.14 -1.86
C ILE A 171 26.89 18.64 -1.91
N LEU A 172 26.08 19.18 -2.82
CA LEU A 172 24.63 19.13 -2.67
C LEU A 172 24.04 17.76 -3.02
N TYR A 173 24.51 17.13 -4.10
CA TYR A 173 23.98 15.84 -4.57
C TYR A 173 24.06 14.69 -3.56
N PRO A 174 25.23 14.37 -2.95
CA PRO A 174 25.28 13.28 -1.98
C PRO A 174 24.39 13.53 -0.75
N ILE A 175 24.28 14.79 -0.30
CA ILE A 175 23.47 15.15 0.87
C ILE A 175 21.97 15.04 0.55
N MET A 176 21.52 15.62 -0.57
CA MET A 176 20.11 15.55 -0.95
C MET A 176 19.69 14.12 -1.27
N SER A 177 20.55 13.34 -1.93
CA SER A 177 20.28 11.93 -2.21
C SER A 177 20.15 11.11 -0.92
N GLU A 178 21.05 11.32 0.04
CA GLU A 178 20.98 10.64 1.34
C GLU A 178 19.70 11.01 2.11
N LEU A 179 19.28 12.29 2.06
CA LEU A 179 18.03 12.71 2.68
C LEU A 179 16.79 12.10 2.01
N ARG A 180 16.81 11.87 0.70
CA ARG A 180 15.73 11.20 -0.04
C ARG A 180 15.66 9.70 0.23
N VAL A 181 16.77 9.04 0.58
CA VAL A 181 16.77 7.62 0.98
C VAL A 181 15.85 7.38 2.18
N PHE A 182 15.86 8.29 3.16
CA PHE A 182 15.07 8.18 4.40
C PHE A 182 13.78 9.00 4.33
N LYS A 183 12.64 8.32 4.20
CA LYS A 183 11.34 8.97 4.01
C LYS A 183 10.80 9.52 5.32
N THR A 184 10.28 10.75 5.34
CA THR A 184 9.52 11.27 6.50
C THR A 184 8.14 10.63 6.62
N ASP A 185 7.45 10.80 7.76
CA ASP A 185 6.11 10.22 7.94
C ASP A 185 5.11 10.78 6.93
N MET A 186 5.27 12.06 6.57
CA MET A 186 4.46 12.72 5.54
C MET A 186 4.74 12.14 4.15
N GLU A 187 5.98 11.79 3.83
CA GLU A 187 6.32 11.13 2.56
C GLU A 187 5.73 9.72 2.50
N LEU A 188 5.86 8.95 3.59
CA LEU A 188 5.30 7.61 3.67
C LEU A 188 3.77 7.61 3.57
N GLU A 189 3.07 8.65 4.04
CA GLU A 189 1.63 8.78 3.84
C GLU A 189 1.26 8.88 2.35
N VAL A 190 2.02 9.64 1.56
CA VAL A 190 1.81 9.74 0.10
C VAL A 190 2.14 8.43 -0.59
N MET A 191 3.24 7.78 -0.23
CA MET A 191 3.65 6.51 -0.83
C MET A 191 2.66 5.38 -0.52
N ARG A 192 2.14 5.29 0.71
CA ARG A 192 1.06 4.34 1.06
C ARG A 192 -0.19 4.57 0.21
N TYR A 193 -0.54 5.82 -0.07
CA TYR A 193 -1.66 6.14 -0.94
C TYR A 193 -1.40 5.71 -2.39
N ALA A 194 -0.21 6.00 -2.94
CA ALA A 194 0.17 5.55 -4.28
C ALA A 194 0.11 4.02 -4.40
N ALA A 195 0.74 3.29 -3.46
CA ALA A 195 0.73 1.82 -3.42
C ALA A 195 -0.69 1.24 -3.27
N LYS A 196 -1.55 1.89 -2.46
CA LYS A 196 -2.97 1.51 -2.35
C LYS A 196 -3.68 1.61 -3.70
N ILE A 197 -3.52 2.73 -4.40
CA ILE A 197 -4.13 2.94 -5.72
C ILE A 197 -3.59 1.92 -6.73
N ALA A 198 -2.27 1.65 -6.73
CA ALA A 198 -1.65 0.60 -7.53
C ALA A 198 -2.33 -0.75 -7.29
N CYS A 199 -2.45 -1.16 -6.03
CA CYS A 199 -3.07 -2.42 -5.64
C CYS A 199 -4.54 -2.53 -6.06
N ASP A 200 -5.30 -1.45 -5.93
CA ASP A 200 -6.70 -1.43 -6.33
C ASP A 200 -6.86 -1.51 -7.86
N ALA A 201 -5.97 -0.85 -8.61
CA ALA A 201 -5.90 -0.96 -10.07
C ALA A 201 -5.49 -2.36 -10.53
N HIS A 202 -4.48 -2.98 -9.91
CA HIS A 202 -4.12 -4.39 -10.18
C HIS A 202 -5.28 -5.36 -9.91
N LYS A 203 -6.02 -5.18 -8.81
CA LYS A 203 -7.21 -5.98 -8.52
C LYS A 203 -8.28 -5.81 -9.60
N ASP A 204 -8.46 -4.60 -10.10
CA ASP A 204 -9.41 -4.32 -11.18
C ASP A 204 -9.00 -5.02 -12.48
N VAL A 205 -7.71 -4.95 -12.85
CA VAL A 205 -7.18 -5.67 -14.00
C VAL A 205 -7.36 -7.18 -13.87
N MET A 206 -6.96 -7.78 -12.74
CA MET A 206 -7.11 -9.22 -12.50
C MET A 206 -8.56 -9.71 -12.54
N LYS A 207 -9.54 -8.84 -12.23
CA LYS A 207 -10.97 -9.20 -12.28
C LYS A 207 -11.56 -9.18 -13.69
N ASN A 208 -11.00 -8.36 -14.59
CA ASN A 208 -11.62 -8.06 -15.88
C ASN A 208 -10.90 -8.70 -17.07
N ILE A 209 -9.59 -8.89 -16.98
CA ILE A 209 -8.79 -9.44 -18.08
C ILE A 209 -9.15 -10.91 -18.35
N LYS A 210 -9.14 -11.29 -19.63
CA LYS A 210 -9.56 -12.63 -20.09
C LYS A 210 -8.83 -13.02 -21.38
N PRO A 211 -8.76 -14.32 -21.71
CA PRO A 211 -8.27 -14.76 -23.01
C PRO A 211 -8.97 -14.04 -24.17
N GLY A 212 -8.20 -13.72 -25.22
CA GLY A 212 -8.64 -12.98 -26.41
C GLY A 212 -8.46 -11.47 -26.32
N TRP A 213 -8.20 -10.92 -25.14
CA TRP A 213 -7.81 -9.51 -24.98
C TRP A 213 -6.35 -9.30 -25.40
N TYR A 214 -5.97 -8.05 -25.62
CA TYR A 214 -4.58 -7.64 -25.81
C TYR A 214 -4.01 -7.08 -24.50
N GLU A 215 -2.70 -7.23 -24.34
CA GLU A 215 -1.94 -6.72 -23.21
C GLU A 215 -2.19 -5.23 -22.92
N TYR A 216 -2.21 -4.36 -23.95
CA TYR A 216 -2.49 -2.93 -23.80
C TYR A 216 -3.88 -2.62 -23.24
N GLN A 217 -4.85 -3.55 -23.35
CA GLN A 217 -6.17 -3.37 -22.74
C GLN A 217 -6.09 -3.52 -21.22
N GLY A 218 -5.18 -4.37 -20.73
CA GLY A 218 -4.81 -4.46 -19.32
C GLY A 218 -4.14 -3.20 -18.81
N GLU A 219 -3.15 -2.67 -19.55
CA GLU A 219 -2.53 -1.36 -19.26
C GLU A 219 -3.58 -0.24 -19.20
N SER A 220 -4.48 -0.18 -20.20
CA SER A 220 -5.50 0.86 -20.29
C SER A 220 -6.45 0.85 -19.07
N LEU A 221 -6.87 -0.34 -18.64
CA LEU A 221 -7.71 -0.50 -17.44
C LEU A 221 -6.97 -0.08 -16.16
N PHE A 222 -5.70 -0.46 -16.02
CA PHE A 222 -4.86 -0.02 -14.90
C PHE A 222 -4.74 1.50 -14.81
N ARG A 223 -4.41 2.13 -15.94
CA ARG A 223 -4.28 3.59 -16.06
C ARG A 223 -5.61 4.29 -15.77
N HIS A 224 -6.71 3.75 -16.29
CA HIS A 224 -8.05 4.26 -16.01
C HIS A 224 -8.35 4.27 -14.51
N HIS A 225 -8.18 3.13 -13.83
CA HIS A 225 -8.43 3.03 -12.40
C HIS A 225 -7.56 4.01 -11.60
N SER A 226 -6.26 4.02 -11.90
CA SER A 226 -5.27 4.84 -11.19
C SER A 226 -5.60 6.33 -11.27
N TYR A 227 -5.98 6.81 -12.45
CA TYR A 227 -6.28 8.23 -12.62
C TYR A 227 -7.71 8.57 -12.16
N PHE A 228 -8.71 7.80 -12.60
CA PHE A 228 -10.12 8.10 -12.33
C PHE A 228 -10.47 8.02 -10.84
N HIS A 229 -9.99 7.00 -10.13
CA HIS A 229 -10.26 6.82 -8.70
C HIS A 229 -9.16 7.40 -7.81
N GLY A 230 -7.90 7.34 -8.24
CA GLY A 230 -6.75 7.74 -7.42
C GLY A 230 -6.25 9.15 -7.63
N GLY A 231 -6.63 9.82 -8.74
CA GLY A 231 -6.05 11.11 -9.13
C GLY A 231 -4.60 11.00 -9.63
N CYS A 232 -4.08 9.79 -9.87
CA CYS A 232 -2.73 9.58 -10.38
C CYS A 232 -2.69 9.84 -11.89
N ARG A 233 -2.53 11.09 -12.30
CA ARG A 233 -2.47 11.49 -13.72
C ARG A 233 -1.30 10.83 -14.45
N HIS A 234 -0.18 10.69 -13.75
CA HIS A 234 1.04 10.11 -14.24
C HIS A 234 1.20 8.68 -13.73
N LEU A 235 1.89 7.86 -14.52
CA LEU A 235 2.44 6.59 -14.07
C LEU A 235 3.92 6.79 -13.74
N ALA A 236 4.43 6.06 -12.77
CA ALA A 236 5.82 6.16 -12.35
C ALA A 236 6.80 5.67 -13.44
N TYR A 237 6.34 4.77 -14.31
CA TYR A 237 7.08 4.19 -15.44
C TYR A 237 6.11 3.67 -16.52
N THR A 238 6.66 3.20 -17.65
CA THR A 238 5.84 2.58 -18.72
C THR A 238 5.36 1.22 -18.25
N CYS A 239 4.05 0.98 -18.27
CA CYS A 239 3.47 -0.31 -17.86
C CYS A 239 4.06 -1.49 -18.63
N ILE A 240 4.42 -2.54 -17.88
CA ILE A 240 4.84 -3.83 -18.41
C ILE A 240 3.63 -4.76 -18.27
N ALA A 241 2.85 -4.94 -19.34
CA ALA A 241 1.66 -5.80 -19.33
C ALA A 241 1.94 -7.12 -20.06
N ALA A 242 2.93 -7.89 -19.62
CA ALA A 242 3.42 -9.04 -20.38
C ALA A 242 2.53 -10.29 -20.22
N SER A 243 2.34 -11.04 -21.31
CA SER A 243 1.61 -12.31 -21.34
C SER A 243 2.39 -13.41 -22.07
N GLY A 244 2.27 -14.65 -21.59
CA GLY A 244 2.98 -15.80 -22.15
C GLY A 244 4.50 -15.61 -22.12
N GLU A 245 5.17 -15.89 -23.24
CA GLU A 245 6.63 -15.77 -23.37
C GLU A 245 7.17 -14.36 -23.10
N ASN A 246 6.36 -13.31 -23.34
CA ASN A 246 6.74 -11.92 -23.06
C ASN A 246 7.06 -11.71 -21.57
N GLY A 247 6.51 -12.54 -20.67
CA GLY A 247 6.81 -12.49 -19.24
C GLY A 247 8.28 -12.76 -18.90
N SER A 248 9.10 -13.21 -19.87
CA SER A 248 10.55 -13.35 -19.73
C SER A 248 11.35 -12.09 -20.13
N ILE A 249 10.69 -11.07 -20.71
CA ILE A 249 11.29 -9.80 -21.10
C ILE A 249 11.05 -8.78 -19.98
N LEU A 250 12.10 -8.47 -19.21
CA LEU A 250 11.96 -7.80 -17.91
C LEU A 250 11.27 -6.43 -17.97
N HIS A 251 11.65 -5.59 -18.95
CA HIS A 251 11.06 -4.26 -19.21
C HIS A 251 10.27 -4.26 -20.53
N TYR A 252 9.42 -5.26 -20.74
CA TYR A 252 8.46 -5.28 -21.86
C TYR A 252 7.51 -4.06 -21.83
N GLY A 253 6.81 -3.74 -22.92
CA GLY A 253 5.86 -2.62 -22.96
C GLY A 253 6.41 -1.30 -23.51
N HIS A 254 7.72 -1.18 -23.69
CA HIS A 254 8.33 -0.04 -24.37
C HIS A 254 8.00 0.01 -25.88
N VAL A 255 8.40 1.09 -26.56
CA VAL A 255 8.02 1.36 -27.96
C VAL A 255 8.30 0.22 -28.97
N ASN A 256 9.35 -0.60 -28.78
CA ASN A 256 9.65 -1.71 -29.69
C ASN A 256 8.96 -3.02 -29.31
N ALA A 257 8.24 -3.05 -28.19
CA ALA A 257 7.50 -4.20 -27.68
C ALA A 257 6.24 -3.73 -26.92
N PRO A 258 5.29 -3.03 -27.59
CA PRO A 258 4.39 -2.06 -26.95
C PRO A 258 3.09 -2.70 -26.41
N ASN A 259 3.20 -3.74 -25.58
CA ASN A 259 2.03 -4.41 -24.97
C ASN A 259 0.98 -4.85 -26.02
N SER A 260 1.42 -5.44 -27.13
CA SER A 260 0.56 -5.67 -28.31
C SER A 260 0.25 -7.13 -28.60
N ARG A 261 0.71 -8.08 -27.76
CA ARG A 261 0.36 -9.49 -27.93
C ARG A 261 -1.08 -9.73 -27.50
N GLN A 262 -1.79 -10.59 -28.23
CA GLN A 262 -3.07 -11.11 -27.79
C GLN A 262 -2.83 -12.16 -26.70
N ILE A 263 -3.49 -12.00 -25.56
CA ILE A 263 -3.42 -12.88 -24.41
C ILE A 263 -4.24 -14.14 -24.71
N ASN A 264 -3.59 -15.29 -24.68
CA ASN A 264 -4.19 -16.58 -25.02
C ASN A 264 -4.61 -17.35 -23.75
N ASP A 265 -5.57 -18.25 -23.91
CA ASP A 265 -5.94 -19.14 -22.80
C ASP A 265 -4.73 -19.99 -22.39
N GLY A 266 -4.53 -20.11 -21.07
CA GLY A 266 -3.37 -20.79 -20.49
C GLY A 266 -2.11 -19.93 -20.33
N ASP A 267 -2.06 -18.69 -20.82
CA ASP A 267 -0.93 -17.79 -20.56
C ASP A 267 -0.82 -17.41 -19.08
N MET A 268 0.42 -17.29 -18.60
CA MET A 268 0.72 -16.46 -17.43
C MET A 268 0.77 -15.00 -17.88
N CYS A 269 0.14 -14.13 -17.11
CA CYS A 269 0.34 -12.69 -17.18
C CYS A 269 1.33 -12.28 -16.09
N LEU A 270 2.30 -11.44 -16.43
CA LEU A 270 3.21 -10.75 -15.52
C LEU A 270 3.00 -9.26 -15.76
N PHE A 271 2.26 -8.63 -14.86
CA PHE A 271 1.78 -7.27 -14.98
C PHE A 271 2.47 -6.43 -13.91
N ASP A 272 3.38 -5.58 -14.35
CA ASP A 272 4.21 -4.69 -13.54
C ASP A 272 3.85 -3.25 -13.91
N MET A 273 3.14 -2.59 -12.98
CA MET A 273 2.52 -1.30 -13.22
C MET A 273 2.39 -0.49 -11.91
N GLY A 274 2.79 0.78 -11.95
CA GLY A 274 2.79 1.65 -10.78
C GLY A 274 2.36 3.09 -11.11
N PRO A 275 1.34 3.65 -10.47
CA PRO A 275 1.05 5.08 -10.55
C PRO A 275 2.06 5.91 -9.74
N GLU A 276 2.13 7.21 -10.05
CA GLU A 276 2.66 8.19 -9.10
C GLU A 276 1.55 9.14 -8.62
N TYR A 277 1.55 9.48 -7.33
CA TYR A 277 0.66 10.50 -6.77
C TYR A 277 1.49 11.63 -6.19
N ASN A 278 1.27 12.86 -6.69
CA ASN A 278 2.06 14.02 -6.30
C ASN A 278 3.58 13.78 -6.42
N CYS A 279 4.00 13.20 -7.55
CA CYS A 279 5.36 12.72 -7.86
C CYS A 279 5.92 11.58 -7.00
N TYR A 280 5.21 11.05 -6.01
CA TYR A 280 5.66 9.87 -5.25
C TYR A 280 5.19 8.60 -5.96
N SER A 281 6.16 7.74 -6.30
CA SER A 281 5.98 6.52 -7.06
C SER A 281 5.49 5.36 -6.19
N SER A 282 4.81 4.42 -6.82
CA SER A 282 4.60 3.05 -6.35
C SER A 282 5.06 2.08 -7.43
N ASP A 283 5.41 0.86 -7.06
CA ASP A 283 5.93 -0.15 -7.98
C ASP A 283 5.42 -1.54 -7.60
N VAL A 284 4.53 -2.10 -8.42
CA VAL A 284 3.83 -3.34 -8.06
C VAL A 284 3.76 -4.26 -9.25
N THR A 285 4.23 -5.49 -9.04
CA THR A 285 4.11 -6.58 -10.00
C THR A 285 3.15 -7.66 -9.49
N SER A 286 2.15 -7.96 -10.31
CA SER A 286 1.22 -9.09 -10.13
C SER A 286 1.41 -10.13 -11.24
N SER A 287 1.64 -11.38 -10.85
CA SER A 287 1.66 -12.51 -11.80
C SER A 287 0.46 -13.43 -11.58
N PHE A 288 -0.26 -13.80 -12.63
CA PHE A 288 -1.47 -14.61 -12.54
C PHE A 288 -1.81 -15.33 -13.86
N PRO A 289 -2.48 -16.49 -13.83
CA PRO A 289 -2.99 -17.14 -15.02
C PRO A 289 -4.21 -16.37 -15.54
N VAL A 290 -4.22 -16.01 -16.84
CA VAL A 290 -5.30 -15.18 -17.40
C VAL A 290 -6.70 -15.81 -17.25
N ASN A 291 -6.78 -17.14 -17.21
CA ASN A 291 -8.04 -17.87 -17.06
C ASN A 291 -8.42 -18.16 -15.59
N GLY A 292 -7.69 -17.57 -14.64
CA GLY A 292 -7.95 -17.65 -13.20
C GLY A 292 -7.58 -19.00 -12.56
N LYS A 293 -6.92 -19.92 -13.28
CA LYS A 293 -6.52 -21.24 -12.76
C LYS A 293 -5.07 -21.57 -13.12
N PHE A 294 -4.24 -21.71 -12.09
CA PHE A 294 -2.87 -22.16 -12.28
C PHE A 294 -2.85 -23.62 -12.76
N THR A 295 -2.04 -23.91 -13.78
CA THR A 295 -1.58 -25.27 -14.06
C THR A 295 -0.55 -25.70 -13.01
N GLU A 296 -0.25 -26.99 -12.87
CA GLU A 296 0.79 -27.46 -11.93
C GLU A 296 2.16 -26.85 -12.25
N LYS A 297 2.50 -26.72 -13.54
CA LYS A 297 3.71 -26.04 -14.02
C LYS A 297 3.77 -24.59 -13.54
N GLN A 298 2.69 -23.82 -13.77
CA GLN A 298 2.61 -22.41 -13.36
C GLN A 298 2.65 -22.26 -11.85
N LYS A 299 1.94 -23.12 -11.12
CA LYS A 299 1.89 -23.13 -9.67
C LYS A 299 3.25 -23.42 -9.05
N GLY A 300 4.02 -24.34 -9.62
CA GLY A 300 5.38 -24.65 -9.17
C GLY A 300 6.29 -23.42 -9.19
N ILE A 301 6.34 -22.71 -10.32
CA ILE A 301 7.16 -21.49 -10.46
C ILE A 301 6.61 -20.35 -9.61
N TYR A 302 5.29 -20.15 -9.60
CA TYR A 302 4.67 -19.11 -8.79
C TYR A 302 4.98 -19.28 -7.30
N ASN A 303 4.87 -20.50 -6.78
CA ASN A 303 5.16 -20.79 -5.38
C ASN A 303 6.66 -20.62 -5.06
N ALA A 304 7.56 -20.92 -5.99
CA ALA A 304 9.00 -20.66 -5.81
C ALA A 304 9.27 -19.15 -5.59
N VAL A 305 8.69 -18.30 -6.44
CA VAL A 305 8.83 -16.84 -6.34
C VAL A 305 8.13 -16.30 -5.10
N LEU A 306 6.94 -16.80 -4.76
CA LEU A 306 6.22 -16.42 -3.54
C LEU A 306 7.01 -16.77 -2.28
N ALA A 307 7.66 -17.94 -2.25
CA ALA A 307 8.50 -18.34 -1.14
C ALA A 307 9.73 -17.44 -1.01
N ALA A 308 10.37 -17.07 -2.13
CA ALA A 308 11.48 -16.13 -2.13
C ALA A 308 11.06 -14.73 -1.61
N ASN A 309 9.91 -14.20 -2.08
CA ASN A 309 9.37 -12.92 -1.64
C ASN A 309 9.10 -12.93 -0.12
N LYS A 310 8.42 -13.96 0.38
CA LYS A 310 8.16 -14.12 1.82
C LYS A 310 9.44 -14.24 2.65
N ALA A 311 10.41 -15.04 2.19
CA ALA A 311 11.67 -15.21 2.90
C ALA A 311 12.45 -13.90 3.01
N VAL A 312 12.48 -13.08 1.95
CA VAL A 312 13.08 -11.75 1.99
C VAL A 312 12.28 -10.85 2.93
N PHE A 313 10.96 -10.79 2.81
CA PHE A 313 10.11 -9.97 3.66
C PHE A 313 10.28 -10.31 5.15
N GLU A 314 10.37 -11.58 5.52
CA GLU A 314 10.60 -12.01 6.91
C GLU A 314 11.99 -11.63 7.46
N ASN A 315 12.98 -11.43 6.59
CA ASN A 315 14.36 -11.13 6.96
C ASN A 315 14.76 -9.67 6.77
N ALA A 316 14.01 -8.88 5.99
CA ALA A 316 14.33 -7.49 5.69
C ALA A 316 14.10 -6.58 6.90
N LYS A 317 15.17 -6.23 7.61
CA LYS A 317 15.14 -5.36 8.80
C LYS A 317 16.45 -4.57 8.91
N PRO A 318 16.52 -3.52 9.76
CA PRO A 318 17.74 -2.76 9.94
C PRO A 318 18.94 -3.64 10.29
N GLY A 319 20.10 -3.35 9.71
CA GLY A 319 21.35 -4.10 9.92
C GLY A 319 21.57 -5.26 8.94
N VAL A 320 20.59 -5.61 8.10
CA VAL A 320 20.72 -6.67 7.10
C VAL A 320 21.27 -6.12 5.78
N SER A 321 22.26 -6.78 5.19
CA SER A 321 22.81 -6.45 3.87
C SER A 321 21.79 -6.72 2.76
N TYR A 322 21.52 -5.74 1.89
CA TYR A 322 20.61 -5.94 0.76
C TYR A 322 21.13 -6.99 -0.25
N VAL A 323 22.45 -7.12 -0.36
CA VAL A 323 23.11 -8.17 -1.16
C VAL A 323 22.78 -9.56 -0.61
N ASP A 324 22.73 -9.72 0.72
CA ASP A 324 22.44 -11.00 1.35
C ASP A 324 20.97 -11.39 1.15
N MET A 325 20.06 -10.39 1.11
CA MET A 325 18.66 -10.61 0.74
C MET A 325 18.53 -11.13 -0.70
N HIS A 326 19.29 -10.58 -1.65
CA HIS A 326 19.30 -11.09 -3.03
C HIS A 326 19.74 -12.55 -3.10
N LEU A 327 20.82 -12.89 -2.39
CA LEU A 327 21.31 -14.28 -2.31
C LEU A 327 20.31 -15.21 -1.61
N LEU A 328 19.57 -14.72 -0.61
CA LEU A 328 18.48 -15.46 0.03
C LEU A 328 17.35 -15.79 -0.97
N ALA A 329 16.90 -14.81 -1.75
CA ALA A 329 15.87 -15.02 -2.77
C ALA A 329 16.29 -16.06 -3.83
N GLU A 330 17.51 -15.95 -4.34
CA GLU A 330 18.07 -16.92 -5.30
C GLU A 330 18.13 -18.33 -4.69
N ARG A 331 18.62 -18.46 -3.45
CA ARG A 331 18.71 -19.74 -2.74
C ARG A 331 17.35 -20.40 -2.58
N VAL A 332 16.35 -19.66 -2.10
CA VAL A 332 14.98 -20.16 -1.90
C VAL A 332 14.36 -20.57 -3.23
N THR A 333 14.58 -19.78 -4.29
CA THR A 333 14.14 -20.12 -5.64
C THR A 333 14.76 -21.43 -6.11
N LEU A 334 16.08 -21.60 -6.00
CA LEU A 334 16.76 -22.85 -6.39
C LEU A 334 16.30 -24.07 -5.59
N GLN A 335 16.01 -23.91 -4.29
CA GLN A 335 15.43 -24.98 -3.47
C GLN A 335 14.08 -25.46 -4.03
N HIS A 336 13.19 -24.54 -4.37
CA HIS A 336 11.89 -24.90 -4.96
C HIS A 336 12.03 -25.46 -6.39
N LEU A 337 12.94 -24.90 -7.20
CA LEU A 337 13.24 -25.45 -8.53
C LEU A 337 13.79 -26.87 -8.44
N LYS A 338 14.52 -27.21 -7.36
CA LYS A 338 15.00 -28.56 -7.09
C LYS A 338 13.84 -29.49 -6.71
N GLU A 339 12.90 -29.03 -5.89
CA GLU A 339 11.71 -29.80 -5.49
C GLU A 339 10.82 -30.19 -6.68
N ILE A 340 10.69 -29.29 -7.67
CA ILE A 340 9.94 -29.58 -8.91
C ILE A 340 10.79 -30.28 -9.98
N GLY A 341 12.07 -30.56 -9.71
CA GLY A 341 12.96 -31.35 -10.57
C GLY A 341 13.62 -30.61 -11.72
N LEU A 342 13.54 -29.26 -11.78
CA LEU A 342 14.17 -28.45 -12.82
C LEU A 342 15.68 -28.31 -12.62
N VAL A 343 16.13 -28.31 -11.37
CA VAL A 343 17.55 -28.37 -11.01
C VAL A 343 17.85 -29.56 -10.09
N GLN A 344 19.11 -30.01 -10.06
CA GLN A 344 19.57 -31.17 -9.30
C GLN A 344 20.94 -30.93 -8.68
N GLY A 345 21.28 -31.61 -7.58
CA GLY A 345 22.59 -31.47 -6.91
C GLY A 345 22.54 -30.67 -5.60
N ASN A 346 23.70 -30.19 -5.14
CA ASN A 346 23.86 -29.43 -3.90
C ASN A 346 23.54 -27.93 -4.12
N ILE A 347 22.74 -27.33 -3.24
CA ILE A 347 22.30 -25.93 -3.38
C ILE A 347 23.47 -24.94 -3.21
N ASP A 348 24.41 -25.20 -2.30
CA ASP A 348 25.57 -24.32 -2.09
C ASP A 348 26.49 -24.30 -3.32
N GLU A 349 26.70 -25.46 -3.96
CA GLU A 349 27.44 -25.50 -5.24
C GLU A 349 26.71 -24.73 -6.35
N MET A 350 25.37 -24.78 -6.40
CA MET A 350 24.59 -23.98 -7.37
C MET A 350 24.75 -22.48 -7.11
N MET A 351 24.78 -22.06 -5.84
CA MET A 351 24.98 -20.67 -5.44
C MET A 351 26.39 -20.19 -5.81
N GLU A 352 27.42 -21.01 -5.58
CA GLU A 352 28.81 -20.73 -5.98
C GLU A 352 28.93 -20.60 -7.51
N ALA A 353 28.27 -21.49 -8.26
CA ALA A 353 28.20 -21.42 -9.71
C ALA A 353 27.29 -20.29 -10.25
N ARG A 354 26.70 -19.46 -9.38
CA ARG A 354 25.77 -18.37 -9.73
C ARG A 354 24.59 -18.84 -10.59
N LEU A 355 24.09 -20.05 -10.34
CA LEU A 355 22.96 -20.62 -11.09
C LEU A 355 21.66 -19.83 -10.87
N GLY A 356 21.49 -19.21 -9.70
CA GLY A 356 20.34 -18.36 -9.40
C GLY A 356 20.15 -17.23 -10.42
N ALA A 357 21.26 -16.62 -10.87
CA ALA A 357 21.26 -15.54 -11.85
C ALA A 357 20.81 -15.95 -13.26
N VAL A 358 20.74 -17.27 -13.55
CA VAL A 358 20.14 -17.79 -14.79
C VAL A 358 18.63 -17.60 -14.77
N PHE A 359 18.00 -17.77 -13.60
CA PHE A 359 16.56 -17.67 -13.41
C PHE A 359 16.11 -16.30 -12.88
N GLN A 360 17.00 -15.54 -12.22
CA GLN A 360 16.77 -14.17 -11.78
C GLN A 360 17.95 -13.26 -12.19
N PRO A 361 17.99 -12.75 -13.43
CA PRO A 361 19.13 -11.96 -13.92
C PRO A 361 19.15 -10.50 -13.43
N HIS A 362 18.05 -10.00 -12.86
CA HIS A 362 17.92 -8.64 -12.31
C HIS A 362 18.22 -8.59 -10.80
N GLY A 363 18.35 -7.38 -10.26
CA GLY A 363 18.46 -7.16 -8.81
C GLY A 363 17.22 -7.67 -8.07
N LEU A 364 17.31 -7.90 -6.75
CA LEU A 364 16.14 -8.26 -5.95
C LEU A 364 15.12 -7.12 -5.81
N GLY A 365 15.55 -5.90 -6.12
CA GLY A 365 14.78 -4.68 -5.99
C GLY A 365 15.71 -3.47 -5.84
N HIS A 366 15.12 -2.36 -5.43
CA HIS A 366 15.75 -1.05 -5.44
C HIS A 366 15.12 -0.12 -4.42
N PHE A 367 15.72 1.06 -4.19
CA PHE A 367 15.03 2.11 -3.46
C PHE A 367 13.86 2.66 -4.30
N LEU A 368 12.80 3.06 -3.61
CA LEU A 368 11.60 3.66 -4.18
C LEU A 368 11.28 4.96 -3.46
N GLY A 369 10.81 5.98 -4.19
CA GLY A 369 10.49 7.29 -3.62
C GLY A 369 9.79 8.20 -4.62
N LEU A 370 10.38 9.35 -4.91
CA LEU A 370 9.88 10.22 -5.99
C LEU A 370 10.13 9.59 -7.37
N ASP A 371 11.28 8.96 -7.53
CA ASP A 371 11.59 8.16 -8.72
C ASP A 371 11.33 6.68 -8.40
N VAL A 372 10.89 5.91 -9.40
CA VAL A 372 10.66 4.46 -9.25
C VAL A 372 11.96 3.75 -8.84
N HIS A 373 13.04 4.02 -9.57
CA HIS A 373 14.41 3.71 -9.16
C HIS A 373 14.98 4.94 -8.43
N ASP A 374 14.74 5.03 -7.13
CA ASP A 374 15.10 6.21 -6.32
C ASP A 374 16.61 6.31 -6.08
N CYS A 375 17.10 7.54 -5.86
CA CYS A 375 18.52 7.81 -5.73
C CYS A 375 19.15 7.22 -4.44
N GLY A 376 20.47 7.11 -4.41
CA GLY A 376 21.24 6.84 -3.18
C GLY A 376 21.62 5.38 -2.91
N GLY A 377 21.30 4.46 -3.83
CA GLY A 377 21.63 3.03 -3.71
C GLY A 377 23.13 2.70 -3.65
N TYR A 378 23.98 3.59 -4.18
CA TYR A 378 25.45 3.49 -4.18
C TYR A 378 26.13 4.62 -3.38
N LEU A 379 25.42 5.19 -2.41
CA LEU A 379 25.93 6.17 -1.45
C LEU A 379 25.96 5.58 -0.03
N GLY A 380 26.45 6.35 0.94
CA GLY A 380 26.51 5.95 2.35
C GLY A 380 27.46 4.78 2.57
N ASP A 381 26.94 3.67 3.11
CA ASP A 381 27.67 2.44 3.42
C ASP A 381 27.73 1.43 2.25
N ALA A 382 27.26 1.83 1.07
CA ALA A 382 27.23 0.98 -0.11
C ALA A 382 28.61 0.41 -0.47
N LYS A 383 28.66 -0.89 -0.75
CA LYS A 383 29.83 -1.53 -1.37
C LYS A 383 29.85 -1.26 -2.88
N PRO A 384 31.03 -1.25 -3.55
CA PRO A 384 31.09 -1.17 -5.00
C PRO A 384 30.19 -2.22 -5.68
N ARG A 385 29.59 -1.84 -6.80
CA ARG A 385 28.73 -2.74 -7.61
C ARG A 385 29.51 -3.99 -8.00
N SER A 386 28.91 -5.16 -7.77
CA SER A 386 29.51 -6.46 -8.10
C SER A 386 29.63 -6.63 -9.62
N THR A 387 30.59 -7.43 -10.07
CA THR A 387 30.70 -7.87 -11.48
C THR A 387 30.04 -9.23 -11.73
N LEU A 388 29.59 -9.92 -10.68
CA LEU A 388 29.00 -11.26 -10.78
C LEU A 388 27.58 -11.24 -11.37
N PRO A 389 27.15 -12.30 -12.09
CA PRO A 389 25.78 -12.43 -12.59
C PRO A 389 24.71 -12.27 -11.49
N GLY A 390 23.60 -11.61 -11.84
CA GLY A 390 22.53 -11.22 -10.90
C GLY A 390 22.92 -10.01 -10.06
N LEU A 391 23.98 -10.16 -9.25
CA LEU A 391 24.46 -9.14 -8.31
C LEU A 391 24.88 -7.82 -8.96
N LYS A 392 25.42 -7.86 -10.19
CA LYS A 392 25.77 -6.64 -10.94
C LYS A 392 24.56 -5.76 -11.26
N SER A 393 23.37 -6.35 -11.30
CA SER A 393 22.10 -5.71 -11.63
C SER A 393 21.36 -5.15 -10.40
N LEU A 394 21.85 -5.38 -9.18
CA LEU A 394 21.29 -4.74 -7.98
C LEU A 394 21.36 -3.22 -8.11
N ARG A 395 20.33 -2.49 -7.65
CA ARG A 395 20.39 -1.01 -7.62
C ARG A 395 20.81 -0.45 -6.27
N CYS A 396 21.01 -1.33 -5.29
CA CYS A 396 21.46 -0.99 -3.94
C CYS A 396 22.39 -2.08 -3.39
N THR A 397 23.45 -1.69 -2.70
CA THR A 397 24.37 -2.60 -1.98
C THR A 397 24.53 -2.22 -0.51
N ARG A 398 23.63 -1.37 0.00
CA ARG A 398 23.65 -0.85 1.37
C ARG A 398 23.15 -1.87 2.38
N THR A 399 23.46 -1.61 3.63
CA THR A 399 22.77 -2.23 4.77
C THR A 399 21.42 -1.55 4.94
N LEU A 400 20.36 -2.34 5.09
CA LEU A 400 19.02 -1.81 5.35
C LEU A 400 19.02 -1.01 6.65
N GLN A 401 18.31 0.12 6.63
CA GLN A 401 18.15 1.02 7.77
C GLN A 401 16.69 1.45 7.87
N GLU A 402 16.29 1.84 9.07
CA GLU A 402 14.94 2.35 9.33
C GLU A 402 14.60 3.49 8.37
N ARG A 403 13.36 3.53 7.88
CA ARG A 403 12.80 4.53 6.96
C ARG A 403 13.30 4.49 5.52
N MET A 404 14.12 3.50 5.15
CA MET A 404 14.32 3.14 3.75
C MET A 404 13.03 2.53 3.18
N VAL A 405 12.68 2.91 1.96
CA VAL A 405 11.61 2.25 1.19
C VAL A 405 12.26 1.52 0.02
N ILE A 406 11.96 0.23 -0.10
CA ILE A 406 12.51 -0.66 -1.12
C ILE A 406 11.40 -1.42 -1.84
N THR A 407 11.66 -1.88 -3.05
CA THR A 407 10.91 -2.98 -3.66
C THR A 407 11.51 -4.33 -3.21
N ILE A 408 10.63 -5.31 -3.04
CA ILE A 408 10.99 -6.74 -2.93
C ILE A 408 10.37 -7.45 -4.11
N GLU A 409 11.16 -7.67 -5.17
CA GLU A 409 10.68 -8.12 -6.48
C GLU A 409 11.37 -9.41 -6.99
N PRO A 410 11.49 -10.50 -6.21
CA PRO A 410 12.09 -11.72 -6.76
C PRO A 410 11.30 -12.22 -7.97
N GLY A 411 12.01 -12.87 -8.88
CA GLY A 411 11.44 -13.39 -10.11
C GLY A 411 12.13 -14.65 -10.59
N CYS A 412 11.39 -15.46 -11.35
CA CYS A 412 11.89 -16.68 -11.98
C CYS A 412 11.45 -16.70 -13.44
N TYR A 413 12.42 -16.58 -14.35
CA TYR A 413 12.21 -16.45 -15.78
C TYR A 413 12.92 -17.55 -16.55
N PHE A 414 12.34 -17.93 -17.69
CA PHE A 414 12.93 -18.91 -18.61
C PHE A 414 13.39 -18.19 -19.88
N ILE A 415 14.54 -17.52 -19.78
CA ILE A 415 15.13 -16.72 -20.87
C ILE A 415 16.07 -17.61 -21.68
N ASP A 416 15.75 -17.82 -22.96
CA ASP A 416 16.45 -18.80 -23.80
C ASP A 416 17.96 -18.59 -23.88
N SER A 417 18.42 -17.35 -24.06
CA SER A 417 19.84 -17.04 -24.16
C SER A 417 20.63 -17.32 -22.86
N LEU A 418 19.99 -17.16 -21.69
CA LEU A 418 20.59 -17.48 -20.39
C LEU A 418 20.58 -18.99 -20.15
N LEU A 419 19.48 -19.67 -20.47
CA LEU A 419 19.37 -21.12 -20.37
C LEU A 419 20.36 -21.82 -21.29
N ASP A 420 20.51 -21.37 -22.53
CA ASP A 420 21.45 -21.95 -23.50
C ASP A 420 22.89 -21.76 -23.06
N LYS A 421 23.23 -20.58 -22.54
CA LYS A 421 24.55 -20.33 -21.96
C LYS A 421 24.82 -21.27 -20.77
N ALA A 422 23.87 -21.40 -19.86
CA ALA A 422 24.01 -22.27 -18.69
C ALA A 422 24.10 -23.77 -19.05
N LEU A 423 23.36 -24.21 -20.08
CA LEU A 423 23.44 -25.58 -20.62
C LEU A 423 24.75 -25.86 -21.37
N SER A 424 25.46 -24.81 -21.83
CA SER A 424 26.76 -24.93 -22.50
C SER A 424 27.96 -24.88 -21.55
N ASP A 425 27.78 -24.36 -20.33
CA ASP A 425 28.81 -24.27 -19.30
C ASP A 425 28.78 -25.51 -18.41
N PRO A 426 29.80 -26.40 -18.43
CA PRO A 426 29.83 -27.61 -17.61
C PRO A 426 29.70 -27.37 -16.10
N SER A 427 30.10 -26.19 -15.62
CA SER A 427 29.98 -25.81 -14.21
C SER A 427 28.52 -25.63 -13.77
N GLN A 428 27.63 -25.26 -14.69
CA GLN A 428 26.20 -25.05 -14.46
C GLN A 428 25.33 -26.19 -15.02
N ALA A 429 25.65 -26.69 -16.21
CA ALA A 429 24.91 -27.74 -16.92
C ALA A 429 24.69 -29.00 -16.08
N LYS A 430 25.65 -29.38 -15.21
CA LYS A 430 25.51 -30.53 -14.29
C LYS A 430 24.29 -30.44 -13.36
N PHE A 431 23.82 -29.22 -13.07
CA PHE A 431 22.68 -28.97 -12.20
C PHE A 431 21.36 -28.86 -12.94
N LEU A 432 21.34 -28.76 -14.27
CA LEU A 432 20.14 -28.47 -15.05
C LEU A 432 19.50 -29.75 -15.61
N ASN A 433 18.22 -29.97 -15.31
CA ASN A 433 17.46 -31.05 -15.96
C ASN A 433 17.04 -30.61 -17.37
N LYS A 434 17.91 -30.89 -18.35
CA LYS A 434 17.73 -30.44 -19.74
C LYS A 434 16.40 -30.86 -20.35
N ASP A 435 15.90 -32.05 -20.06
CA ASP A 435 14.65 -32.54 -20.66
C ASP A 435 13.43 -31.84 -20.07
N LEU A 436 13.37 -31.69 -18.74
CA LEU A 436 12.29 -30.94 -18.12
C LEU A 436 12.34 -29.45 -18.49
N LEU A 437 13.53 -28.85 -18.61
CA LEU A 437 13.68 -27.45 -19.03
C LEU A 437 13.11 -27.17 -20.41
N LYS A 438 13.13 -28.13 -21.36
CA LYS A 438 12.50 -27.97 -22.68
C LYS A 438 11.01 -27.69 -22.54
N GLU A 439 10.34 -28.31 -21.58
CA GLU A 439 8.92 -28.07 -21.32
C GLU A 439 8.65 -26.66 -20.80
N TYR A 440 9.64 -25.98 -20.21
CA TYR A 440 9.55 -24.62 -19.66
C TYR A 440 9.99 -23.50 -20.62
N ARG A 441 10.58 -23.84 -21.77
CA ARG A 441 10.83 -22.87 -22.85
C ARG A 441 9.51 -22.20 -23.26
N GLY A 442 9.52 -20.87 -23.45
CA GLY A 442 8.32 -20.09 -23.75
C GLY A 442 7.31 -19.93 -22.59
N PHE A 443 7.63 -20.40 -21.38
CA PHE A 443 6.78 -20.16 -20.19
C PHE A 443 6.65 -18.67 -19.85
N GLY A 444 7.66 -17.88 -20.21
CA GLY A 444 7.79 -16.49 -19.77
C GLY A 444 8.49 -16.44 -18.42
N GLY A 445 7.79 -15.91 -17.42
CA GLY A 445 8.30 -15.84 -16.06
C GLY A 445 7.23 -15.43 -15.05
N VAL A 446 7.63 -15.42 -13.79
CA VAL A 446 6.83 -14.91 -12.68
C VAL A 446 7.69 -13.90 -11.92
N ARG A 447 7.13 -12.73 -11.61
CA ARG A 447 7.65 -11.76 -10.64
C ARG A 447 6.55 -11.41 -9.64
N ILE A 448 6.92 -11.26 -8.38
CA ILE A 448 6.05 -10.79 -7.31
C ILE A 448 6.78 -9.65 -6.65
N GLU A 449 6.20 -8.46 -6.77
CA GLU A 449 6.84 -7.23 -6.30
C GLU A 449 5.92 -6.45 -5.36
N ASP A 450 6.50 -6.08 -4.22
CA ASP A 450 5.86 -5.34 -3.16
C ASP A 450 6.71 -4.13 -2.74
N ASP A 451 6.05 -2.98 -2.59
CA ASP A 451 6.59 -1.78 -1.94
C ASP A 451 6.67 -1.98 -0.41
N VAL A 452 7.87 -1.87 0.16
CA VAL A 452 8.14 -2.15 1.58
C VAL A 452 8.92 -1.03 2.24
N VAL A 453 8.43 -0.55 3.39
CA VAL A 453 9.18 0.36 4.27
C VAL A 453 9.85 -0.42 5.40
N ILE A 454 11.12 -0.14 5.67
CA ILE A 454 11.88 -0.75 6.75
C ILE A 454 11.63 0.01 8.06
N TRP A 455 11.29 -0.70 9.13
CA TRP A 455 11.08 -0.17 10.47
C TRP A 455 12.12 -0.71 11.45
N LYS A 456 12.24 -0.09 12.62
CA LYS A 456 13.22 -0.49 13.64
C LYS A 456 13.21 -1.99 13.96
N ASP A 457 12.02 -2.57 14.07
CA ASP A 457 11.81 -3.96 14.51
C ASP A 457 11.29 -4.88 13.37
N GLY A 458 11.44 -4.47 12.10
CA GLY A 458 10.95 -5.25 10.96
C GLY A 458 10.70 -4.38 9.74
N ASN A 459 9.55 -4.58 9.09
CA ASN A 459 9.13 -3.81 7.93
C ASN A 459 7.60 -3.79 7.82
N GLU A 460 7.08 -3.01 6.87
CA GLU A 460 5.67 -2.89 6.55
C GLU A 460 5.49 -3.02 5.03
N ASN A 461 4.65 -3.96 4.58
CA ASN A 461 4.24 -4.08 3.18
C ASN A 461 3.12 -3.08 2.88
N MET A 462 3.36 -2.14 1.95
CA MET A 462 2.37 -1.17 1.48
C MET A 462 1.50 -1.72 0.33
N SER A 463 1.91 -2.85 -0.26
CA SER A 463 1.31 -3.47 -1.45
C SER A 463 0.37 -4.63 -1.11
N ILE A 464 -0.85 -4.31 -0.68
CA ILE A 464 -1.84 -5.33 -0.28
C ILE A 464 -2.61 -5.91 -1.49
N LEU A 465 -2.08 -7.00 -2.04
CA LEU A 465 -2.65 -7.81 -3.14
C LEU A 465 -2.92 -9.29 -2.76
N PRO A 466 -3.81 -9.99 -3.48
CA PRO A 466 -3.90 -11.45 -3.39
C PRO A 466 -2.60 -12.12 -3.88
N ARG A 467 -1.86 -12.78 -2.99
CA ARG A 467 -0.57 -13.43 -3.30
C ARG A 467 -0.56 -14.95 -3.22
N THR A 468 -1.62 -15.59 -2.72
CA THR A 468 -1.66 -17.07 -2.62
C THR A 468 -2.22 -17.68 -3.89
N SER A 469 -1.62 -18.76 -4.40
CA SER A 469 -2.08 -19.52 -5.57
C SER A 469 -3.42 -20.27 -5.41
N GLY A 470 -4.11 -20.05 -4.29
CA GLY A 470 -5.53 -20.41 -4.15
C GLY A 470 -6.37 -19.76 -5.25
N ARG A 471 -7.56 -20.31 -5.51
CA ARG A 471 -8.38 -19.89 -6.65
C ARG A 471 -8.64 -18.37 -6.58
N LEU A 472 -7.99 -17.61 -7.46
CA LEU A 472 -8.25 -16.18 -7.66
C LEU A 472 -9.75 -16.06 -8.03
N GLY A 473 -10.57 -15.50 -7.14
CA GLY A 473 -12.02 -15.42 -7.30
C GLY A 473 -12.85 -16.64 -6.83
N GLY A 474 -12.25 -17.63 -6.16
CA GLY A 474 -12.96 -18.75 -5.53
C GLY A 474 -13.07 -18.62 -4.01
N LYS A 475 -13.98 -19.39 -3.40
CA LYS A 475 -14.36 -19.38 -1.96
C LYS A 475 -13.23 -19.55 -0.92
N ASP A 476 -11.97 -19.63 -1.31
CA ASP A 476 -10.81 -19.67 -0.40
C ASP A 476 -10.28 -18.27 -0.01
N ASP A 477 -11.06 -17.22 -0.28
CA ASP A 477 -10.97 -15.89 0.35
C ASP A 477 -11.03 -15.96 1.90
N THR A 478 -11.27 -17.14 2.48
CA THR A 478 -11.20 -17.40 3.92
C THR A 478 -9.87 -16.98 4.54
N THR A 479 -8.71 -17.16 3.87
CA THR A 479 -7.41 -16.81 4.46
C THR A 479 -7.19 -15.29 4.51
N LEU A 480 -7.52 -14.57 3.43
CA LEU A 480 -7.51 -13.10 3.40
C LEU A 480 -8.55 -12.49 4.34
N ARG A 481 -9.73 -13.11 4.45
CA ARG A 481 -10.75 -12.74 5.43
C ARG A 481 -10.29 -13.01 6.85
N LEU A 482 -9.57 -14.10 7.10
CA LEU A 482 -9.01 -14.45 8.41
C LEU A 482 -7.90 -13.48 8.80
N GLU A 483 -7.00 -13.12 7.89
CA GLU A 483 -5.94 -12.12 8.15
C GLU A 483 -6.54 -10.73 8.39
N ALA A 484 -7.51 -10.31 7.57
CA ALA A 484 -8.23 -9.06 7.79
C ALA A 484 -9.02 -9.05 9.11
N MET A 485 -9.70 -10.16 9.46
CA MET A 485 -10.40 -10.29 10.73
C MET A 485 -9.42 -10.31 11.92
N THR A 486 -8.28 -10.98 11.79
CA THR A 486 -7.25 -11.02 12.84
C THR A 486 -6.68 -9.64 13.06
N ASN A 487 -6.38 -8.90 11.99
CA ASN A 487 -5.92 -7.51 12.10
C ASN A 487 -7.01 -6.60 12.70
N ILE A 488 -8.27 -6.73 12.31
CA ILE A 488 -9.38 -5.94 12.91
C ILE A 488 -9.55 -6.27 14.41
N ILE A 489 -9.44 -7.54 14.80
CA ILE A 489 -9.56 -7.96 16.20
C ILE A 489 -8.35 -7.45 16.99
N VAL A 490 -7.13 -7.58 16.48
CA VAL A 490 -5.91 -7.10 17.15
C VAL A 490 -5.92 -5.58 17.27
N TYR A 491 -6.24 -4.84 16.21
CA TYR A 491 -6.39 -3.38 16.27
C TYR A 491 -7.52 -2.96 17.21
N GLY A 492 -8.65 -3.66 17.20
CA GLY A 492 -9.76 -3.43 18.12
C GLY A 492 -9.38 -3.67 19.58
N MET A 493 -8.61 -4.74 19.86
CA MET A 493 -8.14 -5.07 21.21
C MET A 493 -7.09 -4.08 21.70
N VAL A 494 -6.10 -3.72 20.88
CA VAL A 494 -5.09 -2.71 21.23
C VAL A 494 -5.74 -1.34 21.46
N TYR A 495 -6.64 -0.92 20.58
CA TYR A 495 -7.38 0.34 20.75
C TYR A 495 -8.27 0.34 21.99
N PHE A 496 -8.87 -0.80 22.35
CA PHE A 496 -9.69 -0.92 23.57
C PHE A 496 -8.84 -0.96 24.84
N ILE A 497 -7.70 -1.63 24.83
CA ILE A 497 -6.75 -1.67 25.96
C ILE A 497 -6.19 -0.27 26.21
N ASP A 498 -5.71 0.43 25.17
CA ASP A 498 -5.17 1.79 25.31
C ASP A 498 -6.23 2.80 25.78
N ASN A 499 -7.48 2.69 25.31
CA ASN A 499 -8.51 3.68 25.65
C ASN A 499 -9.31 3.39 26.93
N ASN A 500 -9.36 2.13 27.42
CA ASN A 500 -10.20 1.80 28.58
C ASN A 500 -9.44 1.27 29.81
N LEU A 501 -8.18 0.85 29.70
CA LEU A 501 -7.46 0.23 30.82
C LEU A 501 -6.43 1.14 31.52
N VAL A 502 -6.18 2.35 31.00
CA VAL A 502 -5.21 3.31 31.59
C VAL A 502 -5.71 3.95 32.91
N SER A 503 -6.89 3.56 33.44
CA SER A 503 -7.43 4.13 34.68
C SER A 503 -7.63 3.17 35.85
N SER A 504 -7.27 1.89 35.75
CA SER A 504 -7.41 0.95 36.88
C SER A 504 -6.43 -0.22 36.81
N PHE A 505 -5.19 -0.02 37.25
CA PHE A 505 -4.30 -1.12 37.61
C PHE A 505 -3.77 -0.90 39.02
N ASN A 506 -4.39 -1.61 39.97
CA ASN A 506 -3.84 -1.93 41.29
C ASN A 506 -3.74 -3.47 41.37
N ASP A 507 -2.53 -3.99 41.28
CA ASP A 507 -1.92 -5.20 41.91
C ASP A 507 -2.73 -6.48 42.20
N THR A 508 -3.80 -6.85 41.48
CA THR A 508 -4.57 -8.06 41.85
C THR A 508 -5.01 -9.02 40.73
N HIS A 509 -4.50 -8.95 39.50
CA HIS A 509 -5.03 -9.79 38.39
C HIS A 509 -4.00 -10.72 37.71
N ASP A 510 -3.01 -11.23 38.46
CA ASP A 510 -2.09 -12.28 37.96
C ASP A 510 -2.79 -13.62 37.67
N ASP A 511 -3.90 -13.91 38.36
CA ASP A 511 -4.60 -15.19 38.21
C ASP A 511 -5.49 -15.23 36.96
N GLU A 512 -6.03 -14.10 36.50
CA GLU A 512 -6.92 -14.05 35.32
C GLU A 512 -6.12 -14.22 34.01
N ILE A 513 -4.89 -13.71 33.96
CA ILE A 513 -3.99 -13.91 32.81
C ILE A 513 -3.49 -15.37 32.78
N LYS A 514 -3.20 -15.99 33.93
CA LYS A 514 -2.83 -17.41 34.01
C LYS A 514 -3.93 -18.35 33.55
N VAL A 515 -5.20 -18.04 33.85
CA VAL A 515 -6.35 -18.83 33.37
C VAL A 515 -6.43 -18.79 31.85
N VAL A 516 -6.23 -17.62 31.23
CA VAL A 516 -6.21 -17.49 29.77
C VAL A 516 -5.02 -18.24 29.17
N CYS A 517 -3.79 -18.09 29.70
CA CYS A 517 -2.61 -18.82 29.20
C CYS A 517 -2.73 -20.35 29.34
N SER A 518 -3.33 -20.85 30.42
CA SER A 518 -3.55 -22.29 30.62
C SER A 518 -4.53 -22.92 29.62
N TYR A 519 -5.46 -22.13 29.06
CA TYR A 519 -6.46 -22.62 28.11
C TYR A 519 -5.95 -22.70 26.66
N ILE A 520 -4.86 -22.00 26.33
CA ILE A 520 -4.32 -21.90 24.96
C ILE A 520 -3.01 -22.69 24.76
N ASN A 521 -2.50 -23.35 25.80
CA ASN A 521 -1.24 -24.11 25.76
C ASN A 521 -0.09 -23.32 25.08
N MET A 522 -0.05 -22.01 25.35
CA MET A 522 0.98 -21.07 24.93
C MET A 522 1.66 -20.54 26.19
N GLU A 523 2.99 -20.52 26.20
CA GLU A 523 3.70 -19.79 27.24
C GLU A 523 3.51 -18.28 27.00
N ILE A 524 3.57 -17.47 28.06
CA ILE A 524 3.49 -15.99 27.96
C ILE A 524 4.51 -15.43 26.94
N VAL A 525 5.62 -16.15 26.73
CA VAL A 525 6.64 -15.82 25.74
C VAL A 525 6.21 -16.00 24.28
N ASP A 526 5.17 -16.79 23.99
CA ASP A 526 4.68 -17.00 22.62
C ASP A 526 3.76 -15.85 22.13
N ILE A 527 3.23 -15.05 23.06
CA ILE A 527 2.40 -13.86 22.75
C ILE A 527 3.28 -12.69 22.25
N LEU A 528 4.59 -12.73 22.50
CA LEU A 528 5.54 -11.69 22.13
C LEU A 528 6.02 -11.76 20.67
N TRP A 529 5.54 -12.72 19.87
CA TRP A 529 5.98 -12.95 18.48
C TRP A 529 4.96 -12.52 17.39
N LEU A 530 3.90 -11.78 17.77
CA LEU A 530 3.04 -11.12 16.79
C LEU A 530 3.82 -9.97 16.12
N PRO A 531 3.80 -9.84 14.78
CA PRO A 531 4.51 -8.78 14.08
C PRO A 531 3.78 -7.42 14.27
N TYR A 532 3.97 -6.81 15.44
CA TYR A 532 3.99 -5.36 15.67
C TYR A 532 4.67 -5.09 17.02
N PRO A 533 5.56 -4.09 17.14
CA PRO A 533 6.39 -3.91 18.32
C PRO A 533 5.60 -3.35 19.50
N ILE A 534 5.19 -4.21 20.43
CA ILE A 534 4.89 -3.80 21.82
C ILE A 534 6.20 -3.88 22.64
N ASN A 535 7.19 -3.06 22.25
CA ASN A 535 8.43 -2.92 23.03
C ASN A 535 8.86 -1.45 23.27
N ILE A 536 7.95 -0.49 23.11
CA ILE A 536 8.22 0.95 23.35
C ILE A 536 7.53 1.51 24.62
N PHE A 537 6.98 0.68 25.52
CA PHE A 537 6.37 1.21 26.76
C PHE A 537 6.84 0.60 28.10
N ILE A 538 7.82 -0.31 28.13
CA ILE A 538 8.21 -0.98 29.38
C ILE A 538 9.67 -0.76 29.81
N ASN A 539 10.52 -0.11 29.02
CA ASN A 539 11.89 0.12 29.47
C ASN A 539 12.37 1.57 29.26
N LYS A 540 12.76 2.16 30.40
CA LYS A 540 13.55 3.38 30.60
C LYS A 540 12.77 4.68 30.86
N THR A 541 12.66 4.93 32.17
CA THR A 541 13.00 6.21 32.84
C THR A 541 12.16 7.45 32.53
N SER A 542 11.34 7.79 33.54
CA SER A 542 10.96 9.14 33.99
C SER A 542 10.30 10.07 32.96
N PHE A 543 8.97 9.98 32.85
CA PHE A 543 8.15 11.13 32.51
C PHE A 543 7.15 11.44 33.64
N ASN A 544 7.14 12.71 34.02
CA ASN A 544 6.39 13.26 35.15
C ASN A 544 4.88 13.19 34.90
N LYS A 545 4.10 12.68 35.88
CA LYS A 545 2.63 12.54 35.87
C LYS A 545 1.88 13.83 35.49
N THR A 546 2.52 14.98 35.66
CA THR A 546 1.94 16.30 35.35
C THR A 546 1.83 16.59 33.85
N ASP A 547 2.71 16.06 33.00
CA ASP A 547 2.70 16.34 31.55
C ASP A 547 1.62 15.53 30.80
N ILE A 548 1.36 14.30 31.23
CA ILE A 548 0.24 13.49 30.72
C ILE A 548 -1.08 14.18 31.02
N ASN A 549 -1.28 14.68 32.25
CA ASN A 549 -2.49 15.43 32.61
C ASN A 549 -2.63 16.75 31.84
N ARG A 550 -1.53 17.40 31.44
CA ARG A 550 -1.55 18.62 30.63
C ARG A 550 -1.88 18.34 29.17
N GLN A 551 -1.31 17.29 28.57
CA GLN A 551 -1.67 16.85 27.21
C GLN A 551 -3.10 16.31 27.16
N TRP A 552 -3.55 15.60 28.19
CA TRP A 552 -4.93 15.12 28.29
C TRP A 552 -5.93 16.27 28.48
N LYS A 553 -5.58 17.32 29.25
CA LYS A 553 -6.38 18.57 29.29
C LYS A 553 -6.37 19.33 27.96
N MET A 554 -5.31 19.25 27.15
CA MET A 554 -5.28 19.85 25.80
C MET A 554 -6.08 19.04 24.78
N LEU A 555 -6.03 17.71 24.85
CA LEU A 555 -6.82 16.83 23.99
C LEU A 555 -8.31 16.91 24.36
N SER A 556 -8.64 16.91 25.65
CA SER A 556 -10.03 17.08 26.10
C SER A 556 -10.60 18.44 25.72
N LYS A 557 -9.80 19.52 25.76
CA LYS A 557 -10.21 20.85 25.25
C LYS A 557 -10.39 20.90 23.72
N LYS A 558 -9.64 20.10 22.96
CA LYS A 558 -9.80 20.00 21.50
C LYS A 558 -10.99 19.12 21.11
N ILE A 559 -11.30 18.10 21.89
CA ILE A 559 -12.49 17.24 21.70
C ILE A 559 -13.76 17.96 22.14
N SER A 560 -13.71 18.80 23.19
CA SER A 560 -14.86 19.54 23.70
C SER A 560 -15.29 20.75 22.85
N ASN A 561 -14.48 21.16 21.87
CA ASN A 561 -14.75 22.32 21.00
C ASN A 561 -15.14 21.93 19.56
N SER A 562 -15.34 20.64 19.28
CA SER A 562 -16.03 20.18 18.06
C SER A 562 -17.54 20.22 18.30
N PRO A 563 -18.40 20.48 17.30
CA PRO A 563 -19.83 20.74 17.53
C PRO A 563 -20.55 19.55 18.17
N VAL A 564 -20.64 19.56 19.50
CA VAL A 564 -21.49 18.66 20.31
C VAL A 564 -22.95 18.74 19.85
N THR A 565 -23.33 19.82 19.16
CA THR A 565 -24.61 20.01 18.50
C THR A 565 -24.91 19.02 17.38
N GLU A 566 -23.91 18.51 16.65
CA GLU A 566 -24.16 17.51 15.59
C GLU A 566 -24.26 16.10 16.15
N TYR A 567 -23.44 15.79 17.15
CA TYR A 567 -23.52 14.53 17.90
C TYR A 567 -24.87 14.41 18.65
N ASN A 568 -25.34 15.48 19.31
CA ASN A 568 -26.65 15.50 19.99
C ASN A 568 -27.84 15.52 19.02
N LYS A 569 -27.71 16.17 17.85
CA LYS A 569 -28.75 16.09 16.79
C LYS A 569 -28.87 14.68 16.23
N LEU A 570 -27.77 13.97 16.05
CA LEU A 570 -27.80 12.56 15.62
C LEU A 570 -28.24 11.63 16.75
N TYR A 571 -27.87 11.90 18.01
CA TYR A 571 -28.31 11.10 19.16
C TYR A 571 -29.82 11.18 19.38
N GLY A 572 -30.41 12.37 19.17
CA GLY A 572 -31.86 12.56 19.15
C GLY A 572 -32.54 11.77 18.02
N LYS A 573 -31.91 11.74 16.83
CA LYS A 573 -32.37 10.93 15.70
C LYS A 573 -32.36 9.42 15.99
N VAL A 574 -31.33 8.91 16.69
CA VAL A 574 -31.25 7.48 17.07
C VAL A 574 -32.28 7.09 18.16
N LEU A 575 -32.74 8.02 18.98
CA LEU A 575 -33.79 7.76 19.98
C LEU A 575 -35.18 7.53 19.36
N HIS A 576 -35.43 8.09 18.17
CA HIS A 576 -36.72 7.99 17.47
C HIS A 576 -36.72 7.04 16.27
N ILE A 577 -35.70 6.20 16.09
CA ILE A 577 -35.59 5.27 14.95
C ILE A 577 -36.78 4.30 14.81
N LYS A 578 -37.52 4.08 15.91
CA LYS A 578 -38.76 3.29 15.91
C LYS A 578 -39.88 3.94 15.10
N ASN A 579 -39.80 5.25 14.88
CA ASN A 579 -40.78 6.07 14.18
C ASN A 579 -40.33 6.44 12.77
N TYR A 580 -39.15 5.99 12.32
CA TYR A 580 -38.65 6.32 11.00
C TYR A 580 -39.48 5.65 9.92
N ASN A 581 -40.01 6.45 9.00
CA ASN A 581 -40.52 5.96 7.73
C ASN A 581 -39.38 5.42 6.85
N LYS A 582 -39.71 4.83 5.69
CA LYS A 582 -38.71 4.20 4.80
C LYS A 582 -37.65 5.19 4.29
N GLU A 583 -38.01 6.44 4.02
CA GLU A 583 -37.09 7.47 3.53
C GLU A 583 -36.14 7.94 4.64
N GLU A 584 -36.66 8.17 5.85
CA GLU A 584 -35.86 8.52 7.03
C GLU A 584 -34.85 7.41 7.38
N TRP A 585 -35.26 6.14 7.21
CA TRP A 585 -34.38 4.99 7.37
C TRP A 585 -33.24 4.97 6.34
N ASN A 586 -33.56 5.18 5.06
CA ASN A 586 -32.57 5.21 4.00
C ASN A 586 -31.56 6.36 4.19
N ASP A 587 -32.06 7.55 4.52
CA ASP A 587 -31.22 8.73 4.75
C ASP A 587 -30.31 8.53 5.98
N PHE A 588 -30.80 7.88 7.03
CA PHE A 588 -29.97 7.54 8.20
C PHE A 588 -28.88 6.51 7.86
N ILE A 589 -29.17 5.46 7.09
CA ILE A 589 -28.15 4.48 6.70
C ILE A 589 -27.08 5.13 5.81
N LEU A 590 -27.48 5.92 4.80
CA LEU A 590 -26.57 6.54 3.85
C LEU A 590 -25.58 7.52 4.51
N ASN A 591 -26.04 8.22 5.55
CA ASN A 591 -25.26 9.23 6.26
C ASN A 591 -24.56 8.71 7.53
N SER A 592 -24.76 7.44 7.92
CA SER A 592 -24.13 6.87 9.12
C SER A 592 -22.74 6.29 8.84
N ASN A 593 -21.76 6.63 9.70
CA ASN A 593 -20.45 5.98 9.69
C ASN A 593 -20.54 4.53 10.20
N TYR A 594 -19.46 3.75 10.00
CA TYR A 594 -19.42 2.32 10.34
C TYR A 594 -19.71 2.05 11.84
N ILE A 595 -19.21 2.92 12.73
CA ILE A 595 -19.44 2.82 14.18
C ILE A 595 -20.91 3.03 14.52
N ASN A 596 -21.58 3.98 13.86
CA ASN A 596 -23.00 4.27 14.07
C ASN A 596 -23.89 3.12 13.58
N LEU A 597 -23.58 2.54 12.42
CA LEU A 597 -24.29 1.35 11.92
C LEU A 597 -24.07 0.13 12.83
N LEU A 598 -22.87 -0.05 13.38
CA LEU A 598 -22.58 -1.12 14.34
C LEU A 598 -23.36 -0.92 15.65
N ASN A 599 -23.36 0.30 16.20
CA ASN A 599 -24.13 0.64 17.40
C ASN A 599 -25.64 0.45 17.18
N LEU A 600 -26.14 0.81 16.00
CA LEU A 600 -27.53 0.56 15.63
C LEU A 600 -27.83 -0.94 15.60
N THR A 601 -26.96 -1.73 14.98
CA THR A 601 -27.09 -3.18 14.92
C THR A 601 -27.12 -3.79 16.33
N ILE A 602 -26.22 -3.35 17.22
CA ILE A 602 -26.19 -3.76 18.63
C ILE A 602 -27.49 -3.36 19.35
N LYS A 603 -28.00 -2.15 19.12
CA LYS A 603 -29.24 -1.66 19.74
C LYS A 603 -30.45 -2.42 19.23
N LEU A 604 -30.52 -2.72 17.94
CA LEU A 604 -31.56 -3.56 17.34
C LEU A 604 -31.54 -4.97 17.93
N ILE A 605 -30.36 -5.57 18.09
CA ILE A 605 -30.21 -6.88 18.74
C ILE A 605 -30.67 -6.83 20.21
N LYS A 606 -30.34 -5.77 20.95
CA LYS A 606 -30.74 -5.61 22.37
C LYS A 606 -32.23 -5.33 22.56
N GLU A 607 -32.83 -4.48 21.73
CA GLU A 607 -34.23 -4.07 21.91
C GLU A 607 -35.23 -5.07 21.31
N TYR A 608 -34.85 -5.83 20.27
CA TYR A 608 -35.77 -6.79 19.62
C TYR A 608 -35.79 -8.19 20.24
N ASN A 609 -35.37 -8.33 21.49
CA ASN A 609 -35.34 -9.60 22.22
C ASN A 609 -36.72 -10.26 22.47
N GLY A 610 -37.80 -9.76 21.83
CA GLY A 610 -39.14 -10.35 21.87
C GLY A 610 -39.90 -10.38 20.54
N ASN A 611 -39.52 -9.61 19.51
CA ASN A 611 -40.26 -9.56 18.23
C ASN A 611 -39.39 -10.06 17.06
N LYS A 612 -39.34 -11.40 16.95
CA LYS A 612 -38.59 -12.16 15.93
C LYS A 612 -38.92 -11.74 14.49
N LYS A 613 -40.16 -11.34 14.22
CA LYS A 613 -40.62 -10.97 12.86
C LYS A 613 -40.02 -9.64 12.44
N LEU A 614 -40.09 -8.62 13.30
CA LEU A 614 -39.56 -7.30 12.97
C LEU A 614 -38.03 -7.28 12.92
N PHE A 615 -37.37 -8.02 13.82
CA PHE A 615 -35.92 -8.21 13.76
C PHE A 615 -35.48 -8.75 12.39
N ASN A 616 -36.15 -9.80 11.90
CA ASN A 616 -35.82 -10.39 10.61
C ASN A 616 -36.02 -9.41 9.43
N GLU A 617 -37.11 -8.63 9.41
CA GLU A 617 -37.35 -7.65 8.34
C GLU A 617 -36.32 -6.52 8.31
N TYR A 618 -35.99 -5.94 9.47
CA TYR A 618 -34.98 -4.87 9.54
C TYR A 618 -33.56 -5.39 9.29
N PHE A 619 -33.25 -6.59 9.79
CA PHE A 619 -31.96 -7.22 9.57
C PHE A 619 -31.76 -7.63 8.11
N GLU A 620 -32.80 -8.14 7.42
CA GLU A 620 -32.74 -8.40 5.97
C GLU A 620 -32.51 -7.13 5.16
N LYS A 621 -33.19 -6.03 5.48
CA LYS A 621 -32.95 -4.74 4.82
C LYS A 621 -31.53 -4.22 5.05
N LEU A 622 -31.03 -4.33 6.28
CA LEU A 622 -29.66 -3.93 6.63
C LEU A 622 -28.63 -4.76 5.84
N LEU A 623 -28.87 -6.07 5.71
CA LEU A 623 -28.04 -7.00 4.93
C LEU A 623 -28.07 -6.70 3.43
N GLN A 624 -29.24 -6.40 2.87
CA GLN A 624 -29.36 -6.04 1.45
C GLN A 624 -28.62 -4.74 1.15
N GLU A 625 -28.78 -3.71 1.97
CA GLU A 625 -28.06 -2.44 1.79
C GLU A 625 -26.55 -2.61 1.96
N TRP A 626 -26.10 -3.38 2.96
CA TRP A 626 -24.67 -3.69 3.09
C TRP A 626 -24.14 -4.43 1.85
N TYR A 627 -24.93 -5.34 1.25
CA TYR A 627 -24.56 -6.09 0.04
C TYR A 627 -24.44 -5.15 -1.16
N PHE A 628 -25.40 -4.24 -1.35
CA PHE A 628 -25.41 -3.30 -2.47
C PHE A 628 -24.38 -2.18 -2.34
N SER A 629 -24.03 -1.76 -1.12
CA SER A 629 -23.04 -0.70 -0.90
C SER A 629 -21.59 -1.20 -0.96
N GLY A 630 -21.34 -2.49 -1.25
CA GLY A 630 -20.01 -3.10 -1.17
C GLY A 630 -19.43 -3.14 0.26
N ARG A 631 -20.25 -2.88 1.29
CA ARG A 631 -19.82 -2.80 2.70
C ARG A 631 -20.03 -4.11 3.47
N LEU A 632 -20.60 -5.15 2.84
CA LEU A 632 -20.91 -6.46 3.42
C LEU A 632 -19.70 -7.41 3.54
N ASN A 633 -18.61 -6.98 4.17
CA ASN A 633 -17.53 -7.91 4.53
C ASN A 633 -17.58 -8.39 5.99
N PHE A 634 -18.62 -8.08 6.78
CA PHE A 634 -18.62 -8.40 8.22
C PHE A 634 -19.82 -9.17 8.81
N VAL A 635 -20.91 -9.49 8.08
CA VAL A 635 -22.08 -10.17 8.71
C VAL A 635 -22.15 -11.69 8.50
N LEU A 636 -21.35 -12.27 7.61
CA LEU A 636 -21.53 -13.68 7.21
C LEU A 636 -20.72 -14.74 7.98
N ALA A 637 -20.15 -14.44 9.15
CA ALA A 637 -19.27 -15.37 9.86
C ALA A 637 -19.90 -16.17 11.02
N VAL A 638 -21.19 -16.01 11.34
CA VAL A 638 -21.84 -16.77 12.44
C VAL A 638 -23.06 -17.51 11.91
N GLY A 639 -22.84 -18.68 11.32
CA GLY A 639 -23.96 -19.45 10.79
C GLY A 639 -23.53 -20.78 10.20
N ASN A 640 -23.48 -21.80 11.06
CA ASN A 640 -23.43 -23.23 10.73
C ASN A 640 -23.96 -23.54 9.31
N GLN A 641 -23.16 -24.23 8.48
CA GLN A 641 -23.51 -24.62 7.09
C GLN A 641 -24.90 -25.28 6.98
N LYS A 642 -25.39 -25.92 8.04
CA LYS A 642 -26.72 -26.53 8.10
C LYS A 642 -27.86 -25.49 8.08
N ASN A 643 -27.65 -24.30 8.66
CA ASN A 643 -28.61 -23.19 8.65
C ASN A 643 -28.58 -22.42 7.33
N LEU A 644 -27.43 -22.33 6.65
CA LEU A 644 -27.32 -21.69 5.34
C LEU A 644 -28.06 -22.46 4.24
N LYS A 645 -28.12 -23.79 4.34
CA LYS A 645 -28.95 -24.63 3.45
C LYS A 645 -30.45 -24.46 3.74
N LYS A 646 -30.85 -24.41 5.02
CA LYS A 646 -32.24 -24.12 5.42
C LYS A 646 -32.68 -22.70 5.05
N LEU A 647 -31.78 -21.71 5.09
CA LEU A 647 -32.08 -20.35 4.64
C LEU A 647 -32.29 -20.30 3.12
N LYS A 648 -31.47 -21.03 2.35
CA LYS A 648 -31.65 -21.19 0.89
C LYS A 648 -32.97 -21.88 0.53
N GLU A 649 -33.39 -22.88 1.29
CA GLU A 649 -34.66 -23.59 1.06
C GLU A 649 -35.89 -22.76 1.47
N ASN A 650 -35.77 -21.93 2.51
CA ASN A 650 -36.88 -21.10 3.00
C ASN A 650 -37.09 -19.79 2.20
N LEU A 651 -36.07 -19.28 1.51
CA LEU A 651 -36.16 -17.96 0.87
C LEU A 651 -36.98 -17.91 -0.42
N LYS A 652 -37.36 -19.02 -1.07
CA LYS A 652 -38.28 -19.05 -2.25
C LYS A 652 -38.05 -17.97 -3.34
N ILE A 653 -36.85 -17.41 -3.48
CA ILE A 653 -36.56 -16.44 -4.55
C ILE A 653 -36.25 -17.21 -5.84
N LYS A 654 -37.22 -17.21 -6.76
CA LYS A 654 -37.00 -17.50 -8.18
C LYS A 654 -36.18 -16.34 -8.76
N ILE A 655 -34.94 -16.58 -9.16
CA ILE A 655 -34.29 -15.74 -10.18
C ILE A 655 -34.35 -16.53 -11.48
N ILE A 656 -35.07 -15.93 -12.42
CA ILE A 656 -35.25 -16.39 -13.79
C ILE A 656 -33.89 -16.27 -14.48
N ASN A 657 -33.34 -17.39 -14.94
CA ASN A 657 -32.41 -17.39 -16.05
C ASN A 657 -33.24 -17.09 -17.29
N ASP A 658 -32.96 -16.02 -18.01
CA ASP A 658 -33.18 -16.06 -19.44
C ASP A 658 -32.09 -15.30 -20.19
N SER A 659 -31.42 -16.08 -21.02
CA SER A 659 -30.70 -15.64 -22.20
C SER A 659 -31.70 -15.12 -23.24
N THR A 660 -31.21 -14.25 -24.12
CA THR A 660 -31.76 -13.86 -25.43
C THR A 660 -32.52 -12.54 -25.56
N THR A 661 -31.89 -11.66 -26.37
CA THR A 661 -32.49 -10.80 -27.41
C THR A 661 -33.30 -9.53 -27.05
N THR A 662 -32.58 -8.39 -27.21
CA THR A 662 -32.92 -7.19 -28.05
C THR A 662 -33.93 -6.13 -27.52
N PRO A 663 -33.69 -4.81 -27.72
CA PRO A 663 -34.21 -3.73 -26.87
C PRO A 663 -35.27 -2.82 -27.54
N VAL A 664 -36.16 -2.19 -26.76
CA VAL A 664 -36.96 -1.00 -27.13
C VAL A 664 -37.27 -0.13 -25.89
N THR A 665 -37.36 1.17 -26.16
CA THR A 665 -37.48 2.43 -25.40
C THR A 665 -38.72 2.69 -24.52
N THR A 666 -38.50 3.50 -23.45
CA THR A 666 -39.36 4.56 -22.82
C THR A 666 -40.81 4.31 -22.39
N LEU A 667 -41.14 4.57 -21.11
CA LEU A 667 -42.38 5.25 -20.67
C LEU A 667 -42.33 5.71 -19.19
N GLU A 668 -42.94 6.88 -18.96
CA GLU A 668 -42.90 7.77 -17.79
C GLU A 668 -43.97 7.48 -16.72
N THR A 669 -43.71 7.97 -15.49
CA THR A 669 -44.62 8.51 -14.45
C THR A 669 -45.91 7.78 -14.02
N LEU A 670 -46.09 7.60 -12.69
CA LEU A 670 -47.37 7.77 -11.95
C LEU A 670 -47.16 7.62 -10.41
N GLN A 671 -47.61 8.60 -9.62
CA GLN A 671 -47.91 8.51 -8.17
C GLN A 671 -49.41 8.75 -7.95
N PRO A 672 -50.03 8.21 -6.86
CA PRO A 672 -50.91 9.05 -6.01
C PRO A 672 -50.95 8.71 -4.49
N THR A 673 -51.44 9.68 -3.71
CA THR A 673 -51.57 9.81 -2.24
C THR A 673 -52.98 9.51 -1.65
N ASN A 674 -53.03 9.37 -0.30
CA ASN A 674 -54.10 9.70 0.69
C ASN A 674 -55.07 8.65 1.30
N PHE A 675 -55.49 8.97 2.55
CA PHE A 675 -56.50 8.43 3.51
C PHE A 675 -55.94 7.61 4.71
N SER A 676 -56.36 7.72 5.99
CA SER A 676 -56.99 8.74 6.88
C SER A 676 -57.17 8.11 8.29
N GLU A 677 -57.05 8.90 9.38
CA GLU A 677 -57.74 8.82 10.72
C GLU A 677 -57.50 7.60 11.69
N VAL A 678 -57.57 7.61 13.05
CA VAL A 678 -57.45 8.55 14.20
C VAL A 678 -57.84 7.80 15.53
N LEU A 679 -57.15 8.08 16.68
CA LEU A 679 -57.52 7.96 18.14
C LEU A 679 -57.72 6.56 18.83
N TYR A 680 -57.60 6.33 20.16
CA TYR A 680 -56.88 6.87 21.36
C TYR A 680 -57.26 5.99 22.60
N GLU A 681 -56.43 6.02 23.67
CA GLU A 681 -56.77 5.96 25.13
C GLU A 681 -56.70 4.68 26.03
N ALA A 682 -56.26 4.94 27.30
CA ALA A 682 -56.28 4.16 28.56
C ALA A 682 -55.19 3.07 28.79
N GLN A 683 -54.49 2.90 29.94
CA GLN A 683 -54.65 3.37 31.33
C GLN A 683 -53.37 3.05 32.18
N ASN A 684 -53.00 3.97 33.09
CA ASN A 684 -52.45 3.91 34.47
C ASN A 684 -51.64 2.68 35.00
N GLU A 685 -50.47 2.93 35.62
CA GLU A 685 -50.13 2.92 37.08
C GLU A 685 -49.08 1.78 37.26
N GLU A 686 -47.99 1.80 38.02
CA GLU A 686 -47.64 2.39 39.31
C GLU A 686 -46.10 2.38 39.49
N ASP A 687 -45.62 3.13 40.47
CA ASP A 687 -44.23 3.29 40.94
C ASP A 687 -43.54 1.98 41.36
N GLU A 688 -42.20 1.91 41.23
CA GLU A 688 -41.34 1.91 42.44
C GLU A 688 -39.83 1.90 42.13
N SER A 689 -39.14 2.49 43.10
CA SER A 689 -37.79 2.98 43.16
C SER A 689 -36.65 1.94 43.17
N LYS A 690 -35.51 2.39 42.64
CA LYS A 690 -34.13 2.22 43.16
C LYS A 690 -33.78 0.90 43.86
N LEU A 691 -33.02 0.03 43.20
CA LEU A 691 -31.94 -0.75 43.81
C LEU A 691 -31.01 -1.30 42.71
N PHE A 692 -29.74 -1.56 43.05
CA PHE A 692 -28.63 -2.04 42.19
C PHE A 692 -27.99 -0.97 41.29
N GLY A 693 -26.81 -0.40 41.59
CA GLY A 693 -25.66 -0.98 42.28
C GLY A 693 -24.77 -1.72 41.28
N ASN A 694 -23.89 -0.95 40.62
CA ASN A 694 -22.64 -1.32 39.93
C ASN A 694 -22.42 -2.81 39.58
N VAL A 695 -22.72 -3.20 38.34
CA VAL A 695 -22.00 -4.29 37.65
C VAL A 695 -21.76 -3.88 36.19
N ARG A 696 -20.48 -3.90 35.78
CA ARG A 696 -20.00 -3.60 34.42
C ARG A 696 -20.54 -4.65 33.42
N ILE A 697 -21.70 -4.39 32.83
CA ILE A 697 -22.30 -5.24 31.77
C ILE A 697 -21.55 -5.10 30.42
N GLY A 698 -20.63 -4.14 30.28
CA GLY A 698 -19.79 -3.99 29.08
C GLY A 698 -18.71 -5.07 28.90
N GLY A 699 -18.21 -5.66 30.01
CA GLY A 699 -17.13 -6.65 29.96
C GLY A 699 -17.61 -8.04 29.51
N ILE A 700 -18.81 -8.46 29.95
CA ILE A 700 -19.32 -9.82 29.70
C ILE A 700 -19.67 -10.03 28.22
N LEU A 701 -20.16 -9.01 27.52
CA LEU A 701 -20.49 -9.17 26.09
C LEU A 701 -19.24 -9.29 25.21
N VAL A 702 -18.17 -8.56 25.55
CA VAL A 702 -16.88 -8.66 24.85
C VAL A 702 -16.21 -9.98 25.17
N LEU A 703 -16.29 -10.45 26.43
CA LEU A 703 -15.83 -11.78 26.81
C LEU A 703 -16.56 -12.88 26.03
N MET A 704 -17.88 -12.77 25.82
CA MET A 704 -18.64 -13.73 25.00
C MET A 704 -18.22 -13.71 23.52
N VAL A 705 -17.92 -12.54 22.94
CA VAL A 705 -17.43 -12.45 21.56
C VAL A 705 -16.00 -13.02 21.45
N CYS A 706 -15.14 -12.77 22.44
CA CYS A 706 -13.81 -13.37 22.53
C CYS A 706 -13.89 -14.89 22.72
N ILE A 707 -14.78 -15.39 23.58
CA ILE A 707 -15.01 -16.82 23.81
C ILE A 707 -15.58 -17.48 22.56
N PHE A 708 -16.54 -16.87 21.85
CA PHE A 708 -17.03 -17.41 20.58
C PHE A 708 -15.98 -17.38 19.46
N GLY A 709 -15.13 -16.35 19.42
CA GLY A 709 -13.98 -16.27 18.53
C GLY A 709 -12.94 -17.35 18.82
N LEU A 710 -12.61 -17.55 20.10
CA LEU A 710 -11.68 -18.59 20.57
C LEU A 710 -12.23 -20.01 20.35
N ILE A 711 -13.51 -20.26 20.65
CA ILE A 711 -14.16 -21.55 20.37
C ILE A 711 -14.16 -21.83 18.86
N SER A 712 -14.39 -20.82 18.03
CA SER A 712 -14.34 -20.97 16.56
C SER A 712 -12.92 -21.31 16.08
N LEU A 713 -11.89 -20.67 16.66
CA LEU A 713 -10.48 -20.98 16.45
C LEU A 713 -10.13 -22.40 16.91
N CYS A 714 -10.56 -22.82 18.11
CA CYS A 714 -10.32 -24.16 18.64
C CYS A 714 -11.00 -25.24 17.79
N ILE A 715 -12.24 -25.04 17.34
CA ILE A 715 -12.96 -26.00 16.47
C ILE A 715 -12.28 -26.08 15.09
N LEU A 716 -11.77 -24.97 14.56
CA LEU A 716 -11.02 -24.97 13.30
C LEU A 716 -9.65 -25.64 13.45
N ASN A 717 -8.97 -25.43 14.58
CA ASN A 717 -7.68 -26.06 14.85
C ASN A 717 -7.85 -27.57 15.06
N GLU A 718 -8.91 -28.00 15.77
CA GLU A 718 -9.32 -29.41 15.87
C GLU A 718 -9.67 -29.99 14.49
N TYR A 719 -10.36 -29.25 13.61
CA TYR A 719 -10.68 -29.70 12.26
C TYR A 719 -9.44 -29.83 11.36
N GLN A 720 -8.55 -28.84 11.37
CA GLN A 720 -7.28 -28.88 10.65
C GLN A 720 -6.36 -29.98 11.20
N TYR A 721 -6.28 -30.13 12.52
CA TYR A 721 -5.56 -31.21 13.20
C TYR A 721 -6.11 -32.58 12.82
N ARG A 722 -7.44 -32.78 12.81
CA ARG A 722 -8.06 -34.05 12.36
C ARG A 722 -7.83 -34.33 10.89
N LYS A 723 -7.81 -33.30 10.03
CA LYS A 723 -7.50 -33.43 8.60
C LYS A 723 -6.03 -33.78 8.37
N ALA A 724 -5.11 -33.14 9.10
CA ALA A 724 -3.68 -33.44 9.10
C ALA A 724 -3.40 -34.85 9.64
N LYS A 725 -4.02 -35.24 10.76
CA LYS A 725 -3.91 -36.59 11.35
C LYS A 725 -4.42 -37.67 10.40
N LYS A 726 -5.55 -37.45 9.70
CA LYS A 726 -6.01 -38.37 8.65
C LYS A 726 -5.00 -38.48 7.50
N LYS A 727 -4.38 -37.38 7.08
CA LYS A 727 -3.35 -37.38 6.02
C LYS A 727 -2.07 -38.11 6.46
N ILE A 728 -1.65 -37.95 7.72
CA ILE A 728 -0.50 -38.66 8.30
C ILE A 728 -0.77 -40.17 8.44
N ILE A 729 -1.98 -40.57 8.86
CA ILE A 729 -2.36 -41.99 8.96
C ILE A 729 -2.37 -42.65 7.57
N LEU A 730 -2.88 -41.96 6.54
CA LEU A 730 -2.82 -42.42 5.15
C LEU A 730 -1.38 -42.55 4.63
N LEU A 731 -0.51 -41.57 4.92
CA LEU A 731 0.89 -41.61 4.53
C LEU A 731 1.67 -42.73 5.25
N ARG A 732 1.37 -43.03 6.52
CA ARG A 732 1.95 -44.17 7.24
C ARG A 732 1.47 -45.51 6.70
N SER A 733 0.18 -45.64 6.32
CA SER A 733 -0.30 -46.91 5.74
C SER A 733 0.29 -47.18 4.35
N ASP A 734 0.56 -46.13 3.56
CA ASP A 734 1.24 -46.27 2.26
C ASP A 734 2.73 -46.59 2.42
N GLN A 735 3.42 -46.01 3.42
CA GLN A 735 4.80 -46.39 3.73
C GLN A 735 4.91 -47.82 4.28
N GLU A 736 4.00 -48.28 5.14
CA GLU A 736 4.03 -49.67 5.65
C GLU A 736 3.69 -50.70 4.56
N LYS A 737 2.88 -50.34 3.55
CA LYS A 737 2.67 -51.19 2.35
C LYS A 737 3.91 -51.26 1.45
N ASN A 738 4.65 -50.16 1.30
CA ASN A 738 5.87 -50.12 0.48
C ASN A 738 7.10 -50.72 1.17
N VAL A 739 7.06 -51.00 2.48
CA VAL A 739 8.12 -51.72 3.21
C VAL A 739 7.79 -53.22 3.40
N ARG A 740 6.55 -53.64 3.17
CA ARG A 740 6.12 -55.06 3.20
C ARG A 740 6.06 -55.74 1.83
N ASN A 741 6.02 -54.98 0.74
CA ASN A 741 6.27 -55.45 -0.63
C ASN A 741 7.76 -55.31 -0.95
#